data_AF-A0A9P7F5Q8-F1
#
_entry.id   AF-A0A9P7F5Q8-F1
#
_cell.length_a   1.000
_cell.length_b   1.000
_cell.length_c   1.000
_cell.angle_alpha   90.00
_cell.angle_beta   90.00
_cell.angle_gamma   90.00
#
_symmetry.space_group_name_H-M   'P 1'
#
loop_
_entity.id
_entity.type
_entity.pdbx_description
1 polymer ?
#
loop_
_entity_poly.entity_id
_entity_poly.type
_entity_poly.pdbx_seq_one_letter_code
_entity_poly.pdbx_strand_id
1 'polypeptide(L)'
;MSSVPNGADISAGTHPDLSLGSFVSGPSTPGRPLRVPSISSPAPSNGDGPDTPLPRARRPRQSAPGGKGAALSLRDQEKHIDSLKKENFNIKLRVHFLEERLAQLAPDQIDAALKQNINLKIEVQQRGLEIKKLKKLVLELERELERLQRGSTRDHDLESRLHERERDLETQLHERERDLEMQLQEREHEIRELRKAQVIIERSEDDSIDPSYARKIEDLRAENEELRHELEQRDQLLIAREEENEALVDHADRLQLEVEDLQRRREAESIERSESRAQILEEIEEREAVEDDLNSIRDKLAAATIELQQKEDELELKNKEIDDLIQEHDRVVDVVEEEWRGEVEEARSQVEELRDVLAERENEARELRLNITELEANTNDLHAKFEATLAHLEQEAEEKDAELRAANEEIEQLGKQVYALEEDADRMAEDHERQREEDAVERETLEALASALKDKVSGLKSQLQDIQELYDQSLQDMHAHRARQEELAGHIEDLVTQVKREQEARESLEREFDDVEKTHESELRRERRALEDKDSALRSTLDDLTRTQSLLSQRQGDLEAVQNALRDMEQRSKELGETHTTARFSLQLEVDRLKRDVDRLEDELSRTRKDVGDREGTTRDREDLIHKLQLEVQQLTTQLSTQTQARLSLSEKLDSAQSSLKTAEAESFGYRTRMNELETRLSKDQRTLLSAENQYRDQLTERNTLLLTIYQYMDKILGVDKTPKKGNQAETKPFTNFSVFHDNLITRLKALSQIQLDFEKRVKDAEGKFTEKLGEMRRQLDVRWKQIDKFESSVKAYGEAKATWRRKFTAKEGEIEGLKATNAELTSQLVTSRRPTQGDSQETKTLLSRAVNAEKRLVVVQNQLLLSEEKISNINQKTTTADQKWEARVKEYETRLKAGEEKYKRERQGAKERVLELENQMRSLERQNELAQKRSAQLDNVAEANKGSSRPR
;
A
#
# COMPACT_ATOMS: atom_id res chain seq x y z
N MET A 1 -29.77 33.17 62.86
CA MET A 1 -29.78 34.44 62.10
C MET A 1 -29.38 34.08 60.68
N SER A 2 -30.30 34.00 59.69
CA SER A 2 -31.12 35.07 59.07
C SER A 2 -30.32 35.90 58.05
N SER A 3 -30.63 35.97 56.75
CA SER A 3 -31.74 35.35 55.98
C SER A 3 -31.41 35.23 54.47
N VAL A 4 -32.12 34.36 53.74
CA VAL A 4 -32.28 34.37 52.26
C VAL A 4 -33.52 35.23 51.90
N PRO A 5 -33.78 35.68 50.64
CA PRO A 5 -34.01 34.87 49.41
C PRO A 5 -33.31 35.47 48.15
N ASN A 6 -33.49 35.11 46.87
CA ASN A 6 -34.35 34.17 46.08
C ASN A 6 -33.59 33.87 44.74
N GLY A 7 -33.87 32.85 43.91
CA GLY A 7 -34.78 31.70 44.03
C GLY A 7 -35.21 31.10 42.65
N ALA A 8 -35.66 29.84 42.68
CA ALA A 8 -36.44 29.09 41.65
C ALA A 8 -35.72 28.42 40.45
N ASP A 9 -35.53 27.10 40.58
CA ASP A 9 -35.54 26.10 39.49
C ASP A 9 -36.96 25.85 38.94
N ILE A 10 -37.12 24.84 38.07
CA ILE A 10 -38.05 23.70 38.31
C ILE A 10 -37.71 22.50 37.39
N SER A 11 -37.79 21.29 37.94
CA SER A 11 -37.99 20.05 37.16
C SER A 11 -38.87 19.07 37.95
N ALA A 12 -39.79 18.39 37.27
CA ALA A 12 -40.51 17.21 37.75
C ALA A 12 -41.17 16.47 36.55
N GLY A 13 -41.34 15.15 36.64
CA GLY A 13 -41.98 14.32 35.60
C GLY A 13 -43.03 13.37 36.18
N THR A 14 -43.53 12.41 35.39
CA THR A 14 -44.47 11.36 35.88
C THR A 14 -44.53 10.12 34.97
N HIS A 15 -44.96 8.99 35.53
CA HIS A 15 -45.27 7.67 34.94
C HIS A 15 -46.58 7.17 35.60
N PRO A 16 -47.24 6.07 35.16
CA PRO A 16 -47.02 5.18 34.00
C PRO A 16 -48.28 5.21 33.06
N ASP A 17 -48.96 4.18 32.48
CA ASP A 17 -48.84 2.70 32.47
C ASP A 17 -49.66 2.01 31.32
N LEU A 18 -49.62 0.65 31.26
CA LEU A 18 -50.52 -0.36 30.65
C LEU A 18 -51.52 0.06 29.53
N SER A 19 -51.61 -0.59 28.35
CA SER A 19 -51.86 -2.03 28.17
C SER A 19 -51.91 -2.51 26.68
N LEU A 20 -51.41 -3.73 26.42
CA LEU A 20 -51.76 -4.75 25.37
C LEU A 20 -52.07 -4.38 23.89
N GLY A 21 -51.41 -5.06 22.92
CA GLY A 21 -52.06 -5.42 21.63
C GLY A 21 -51.24 -5.77 20.37
N SER A 22 -50.88 -7.06 20.17
CA SER A 22 -50.79 -7.78 18.87
C SER A 22 -49.77 -7.41 17.74
N PHE A 23 -48.73 -8.24 17.61
CA PHE A 23 -48.11 -8.82 16.39
C PHE A 23 -47.90 -8.04 15.06
N VAL A 24 -46.65 -8.03 14.54
CA VAL A 24 -46.14 -8.94 13.49
C VAL A 24 -44.59 -8.86 13.42
N SER A 25 -43.93 -9.91 12.92
CA SER A 25 -42.47 -10.13 13.04
C SER A 25 -41.64 -9.75 11.81
N GLY A 26 -40.37 -9.32 12.01
CA GLY A 26 -39.36 -9.24 10.94
C GLY A 26 -38.09 -8.44 11.29
N PRO A 27 -36.96 -9.09 11.65
CA PRO A 27 -35.68 -8.41 11.90
C PRO A 27 -34.80 -8.29 10.63
N SER A 28 -33.85 -7.35 10.63
CA SER A 28 -33.07 -6.96 9.46
C SER A 28 -31.55 -7.22 9.60
N THR A 29 -30.96 -7.91 8.62
CA THR A 29 -29.52 -7.84 8.20
C THR A 29 -28.45 -8.24 9.24
N PRO A 30 -27.16 -8.36 8.85
CA PRO A 30 -26.60 -9.11 7.71
C PRO A 30 -25.51 -10.13 8.16
N GLY A 31 -25.03 -10.99 7.25
CA GLY A 31 -23.91 -11.90 7.55
C GLY A 31 -23.11 -12.35 6.31
N ARG A 32 -21.78 -12.22 6.36
CA ARG A 32 -20.84 -12.65 5.31
C ARG A 32 -20.08 -13.92 5.75
N PRO A 33 -19.98 -14.97 4.92
CA PRO A 33 -19.44 -16.27 5.35
C PRO A 33 -17.91 -16.39 5.21
N LEU A 34 -17.32 -17.25 6.04
CA LEU A 34 -15.98 -17.83 5.84
C LEU A 34 -16.09 -19.18 5.12
N ARG A 35 -15.11 -19.48 4.26
CA ARG A 35 -15.10 -20.67 3.38
C ARG A 35 -13.93 -21.59 3.72
N VAL A 36 -14.21 -22.88 3.90
CA VAL A 36 -13.21 -23.97 3.99
C VAL A 36 -13.47 -24.94 2.82
N PRO A 37 -12.44 -25.43 2.10
CA PRO A 37 -12.64 -26.17 0.86
C PRO A 37 -12.94 -27.67 1.07
N SER A 38 -13.38 -28.34 0.00
CA SER A 38 -13.46 -29.81 -0.11
C SER A 38 -12.96 -30.27 -1.48
N ILE A 39 -12.52 -31.52 -1.56
CA ILE A 39 -11.73 -32.09 -2.66
C ILE A 39 -12.64 -32.89 -3.61
N SER A 40 -12.30 -32.95 -4.90
CA SER A 40 -12.71 -34.01 -5.82
C SER A 40 -11.65 -34.21 -6.92
N SER A 41 -11.34 -35.47 -7.23
CA SER A 41 -10.35 -35.88 -8.26
C SER A 41 -11.06 -36.42 -9.51
N PRO A 42 -10.30 -36.86 -10.53
CA PRO A 42 -10.55 -38.24 -10.98
C PRO A 42 -9.31 -39.06 -11.39
N ALA A 43 -9.28 -40.29 -10.86
CA ALA A 43 -9.06 -41.57 -11.56
C ALA A 43 -7.70 -41.94 -12.25
N PRO A 44 -7.39 -43.25 -12.46
CA PRO A 44 -5.99 -43.74 -12.35
C PRO A 44 -5.52 -44.79 -13.40
N SER A 45 -4.25 -45.24 -13.30
CA SER A 45 -3.84 -46.62 -13.69
C SER A 45 -2.50 -47.09 -13.09
N ASN A 46 -2.55 -48.16 -12.28
CA ASN A 46 -1.64 -49.31 -12.09
C ASN A 46 -0.10 -49.16 -11.90
N GLY A 47 0.47 -49.92 -10.95
CA GLY A 47 1.91 -50.24 -10.84
C GLY A 47 2.36 -50.70 -9.42
N ASP A 48 2.63 -51.98 -9.23
CA ASP A 48 2.89 -52.65 -7.93
C ASP A 48 4.18 -52.25 -7.16
N GLY A 49 4.19 -52.50 -5.84
CA GLY A 49 5.42 -52.62 -5.04
C GLY A 49 5.30 -52.23 -3.54
N PRO A 50 5.16 -53.18 -2.60
CA PRO A 50 5.09 -52.89 -1.16
C PRO A 50 6.44 -53.04 -0.44
N ASP A 51 6.74 -52.18 0.55
CA ASP A 51 6.70 -52.58 1.97
C ASP A 51 6.75 -51.39 2.94
N THR A 52 6.39 -51.61 4.22
CA THR A 52 6.28 -50.57 5.27
C THR A 52 7.52 -50.56 6.19
N PRO A 53 7.92 -49.42 6.80
CA PRO A 53 7.30 -49.02 8.07
C PRO A 53 7.22 -47.50 8.38
N LEU A 54 6.51 -47.19 9.48
CA LEU A 54 6.22 -45.88 10.09
C LEU A 54 7.45 -45.03 10.47
N PRO A 55 7.30 -43.69 10.47
CA PRO A 55 7.98 -42.83 11.46
C PRO A 55 7.01 -41.97 12.30
N ARG A 56 7.39 -41.70 13.56
CA ARG A 56 6.62 -40.93 14.55
C ARG A 56 7.31 -39.60 14.90
N ALA A 57 6.63 -38.49 14.63
CA ALA A 57 6.72 -37.15 15.25
C ALA A 57 8.09 -36.59 15.71
N ARG A 58 8.47 -35.43 15.15
CA ARG A 58 9.32 -34.44 15.84
C ARG A 58 8.87 -33.01 15.49
N ARG A 59 8.79 -32.11 16.49
CA ARG A 59 8.41 -30.70 16.31
C ARG A 59 9.56 -29.87 15.72
N PRO A 60 9.29 -28.81 14.95
CA PRO A 60 10.33 -27.88 14.50
C PRO A 60 10.81 -26.97 15.64
N ARG A 61 12.06 -26.51 15.55
CA ARG A 61 12.57 -25.31 16.24
C ARG A 61 12.22 -24.09 15.40
N GLN A 62 11.76 -23.01 16.03
CA GLN A 62 11.74 -21.69 15.41
C GLN A 62 13.09 -20.99 15.63
N SER A 63 13.58 -20.28 14.62
CA SER A 63 14.76 -19.42 14.66
C SER A 63 14.33 -17.96 14.55
N ALA A 64 14.73 -17.12 15.49
CA ALA A 64 14.45 -15.69 15.45
C ALA A 64 15.50 -14.92 14.61
N PRO A 65 15.11 -13.87 13.87
CA PRO A 65 16.05 -12.95 13.23
C PRO A 65 16.66 -11.98 14.26
N GLY A 66 17.91 -11.56 14.04
CA GLY A 66 18.62 -10.64 14.94
C GLY A 66 18.64 -9.20 14.43
N GLY A 67 18.14 -8.25 15.23
CA GLY A 67 18.36 -6.81 15.05
C GLY A 67 19.41 -6.29 16.04
N LYS A 68 20.25 -5.33 15.63
CA LYS A 68 21.24 -4.70 16.50
C LYS A 68 20.58 -3.61 17.35
N GLY A 69 20.58 -3.78 18.67
CA GLY A 69 20.21 -2.76 19.66
C GLY A 69 21.41 -2.36 20.52
N ALA A 70 21.41 -1.13 21.04
CA ALA A 70 22.49 -0.63 21.90
C ALA A 70 22.59 -1.39 23.24
N ALA A 71 23.79 -1.44 23.82
CA ALA A 71 24.06 -2.11 25.09
C ALA A 71 23.51 -1.29 26.28
N LEU A 72 22.19 -1.42 26.54
CA LEU A 72 21.55 -0.94 27.77
C LEU A 72 22.29 -1.48 29.00
N SER A 73 22.46 -0.66 30.05
CA SER A 73 23.12 -1.13 31.27
C SER A 73 22.27 -2.19 31.97
N LEU A 74 22.89 -3.04 32.82
CA LEU A 74 22.14 -4.05 33.58
C LEU A 74 20.97 -3.46 34.39
N ARG A 75 21.13 -2.22 34.88
CA ARG A 75 20.10 -1.50 35.64
C ARG A 75 18.93 -1.04 34.77
N ASP A 76 19.20 -0.71 33.51
CA ASP A 76 18.18 -0.34 32.52
C ASP A 76 17.48 -1.58 31.96
N GLN A 77 18.21 -2.68 31.78
CA GLN A 77 17.63 -4.00 31.45
C GLN A 77 16.68 -4.46 32.56
N GLU A 78 17.08 -4.34 33.83
CA GLU A 78 16.23 -4.67 34.99
C GLU A 78 14.98 -3.76 35.06
N LYS A 79 15.14 -2.45 34.84
CA LYS A 79 14.03 -1.49 34.77
C LYS A 79 13.08 -1.76 33.60
N HIS A 80 13.60 -2.18 32.44
CA HIS A 80 12.79 -2.59 31.28
C HIS A 80 12.07 -3.92 31.54
N ILE A 81 12.73 -4.89 32.17
CA ILE A 81 12.12 -6.14 32.65
C ILE A 81 10.97 -5.86 33.62
N ASP A 82 11.11 -4.88 34.52
CA ASP A 82 10.04 -4.47 35.44
C ASP A 82 8.89 -3.70 34.76
N SER A 83 9.16 -2.95 33.68
CA SER A 83 8.11 -2.41 32.80
C SER A 83 7.34 -3.55 32.13
N LEU A 84 8.06 -4.49 31.51
CA LEU A 84 7.48 -5.67 30.86
C LEU A 84 6.69 -6.55 31.85
N LYS A 85 7.11 -6.69 33.12
CA LYS A 85 6.32 -7.35 34.18
C LYS A 85 5.00 -6.60 34.45
N LYS A 86 5.03 -5.27 34.55
CA LYS A 86 3.83 -4.44 34.77
C LYS A 86 2.88 -4.48 33.57
N GLU A 87 3.41 -4.43 32.35
CA GLU A 87 2.64 -4.61 31.11
C GLU A 87 2.05 -6.01 31.03
N ASN A 88 2.80 -7.06 31.34
CA ASN A 88 2.31 -8.44 31.36
C ASN A 88 1.22 -8.66 32.44
N PHE A 89 1.33 -7.97 33.58
CA PHE A 89 0.29 -7.96 34.63
C PHE A 89 -0.96 -7.19 34.17
N ASN A 90 -0.82 -6.01 33.55
CA ASN A 90 -1.94 -5.27 32.96
C ASN A 90 -2.63 -6.04 31.83
N ILE A 91 -1.87 -6.74 30.98
CA ILE A 91 -2.39 -7.63 29.94
C ILE A 91 -3.17 -8.79 30.59
N LYS A 92 -2.66 -9.40 31.66
CA LYS A 92 -3.39 -10.44 32.41
C LYS A 92 -4.68 -9.92 33.06
N LEU A 93 -4.68 -8.73 33.65
CA LEU A 93 -5.91 -8.07 34.12
C LEU A 93 -6.88 -7.82 32.98
N ARG A 94 -6.39 -7.34 31.83
CA ARG A 94 -7.23 -7.04 30.66
C ARG A 94 -7.78 -8.29 30.00
N VAL A 95 -7.02 -9.39 30.00
CA VAL A 95 -7.50 -10.73 29.60
C VAL A 95 -8.55 -11.22 30.59
N HIS A 96 -8.30 -11.19 31.91
CA HIS A 96 -9.29 -11.57 32.92
C HIS A 96 -10.60 -10.79 32.78
N PHE A 97 -10.54 -9.46 32.64
CA PHE A 97 -11.75 -8.65 32.43
C PHE A 97 -12.42 -8.85 31.06
N LEU A 98 -11.69 -9.34 30.04
CA LEU A 98 -12.30 -9.75 28.77
C LEU A 98 -12.92 -11.15 28.85
N GLU A 99 -12.32 -12.08 29.58
CA GLU A 99 -12.84 -13.42 29.89
C GLU A 99 -14.09 -13.33 30.77
N GLU A 100 -14.05 -12.51 31.82
CA GLU A 100 -15.18 -12.20 32.70
C GLU A 100 -16.32 -11.51 31.94
N ARG A 101 -15.99 -10.55 31.05
CA ARG A 101 -16.99 -9.90 30.19
C ARG A 101 -17.55 -10.84 29.13
N LEU A 102 -16.76 -11.76 28.57
CA LEU A 102 -17.25 -12.83 27.69
C LEU A 102 -18.19 -13.78 28.45
N ALA A 103 -17.83 -14.19 29.66
CA ALA A 103 -18.66 -15.05 30.51
C ALA A 103 -20.00 -14.37 30.88
N GLN A 104 -20.00 -13.05 31.10
CA GLN A 104 -21.22 -12.28 31.40
C GLN A 104 -22.11 -12.03 30.16
N LEU A 105 -21.55 -11.89 28.96
CA LEU A 105 -22.32 -11.58 27.73
C LEU A 105 -22.81 -12.79 26.95
N ALA A 106 -22.29 -14.00 27.19
CA ALA A 106 -22.45 -15.14 26.31
C ALA A 106 -23.24 -16.38 26.80
N PRO A 107 -23.93 -16.46 27.97
CA PRO A 107 -24.70 -17.67 28.32
C PRO A 107 -25.68 -18.11 27.23
N ASP A 108 -26.62 -17.23 26.85
CA ASP A 108 -27.65 -17.55 25.87
C ASP A 108 -27.10 -17.78 24.46
N GLN A 109 -26.02 -17.09 24.08
CA GLN A 109 -25.40 -17.27 22.76
C GLN A 109 -24.58 -18.56 22.66
N ILE A 110 -23.90 -18.98 23.73
CA ILE A 110 -23.20 -20.26 23.77
C ILE A 110 -24.22 -21.40 23.85
N ASP A 111 -25.29 -21.27 24.63
CA ASP A 111 -26.36 -22.26 24.70
C ASP A 111 -27.15 -22.36 23.37
N ALA A 112 -27.36 -21.23 22.68
CA ALA A 112 -27.92 -21.21 21.33
C ALA A 112 -26.96 -21.86 20.32
N ALA A 113 -25.66 -21.55 20.35
CA ALA A 113 -24.66 -22.16 19.47
C ALA A 113 -24.45 -23.65 19.75
N LEU A 114 -24.63 -24.11 21.00
CA LEU A 114 -24.63 -25.51 21.40
C LEU A 114 -25.90 -26.22 20.95
N LYS A 115 -27.09 -25.63 21.14
CA LYS A 115 -28.36 -26.16 20.59
C LYS A 115 -28.33 -26.20 19.07
N GLN A 116 -27.74 -25.21 18.41
CA GLN A 116 -27.56 -25.17 16.96
C GLN A 116 -26.51 -26.20 16.50
N ASN A 117 -25.43 -26.45 17.27
CA ASN A 117 -24.51 -27.57 17.01
C ASN A 117 -25.18 -28.92 17.20
N ILE A 118 -26.02 -29.10 18.23
CA ILE A 118 -26.78 -30.32 18.47
C ILE A 118 -27.77 -30.55 17.33
N ASN A 119 -28.52 -29.52 16.92
CA ASN A 119 -29.43 -29.59 15.76
C ASN A 119 -28.66 -29.85 14.46
N LEU A 120 -27.54 -29.18 14.19
CA LEU A 120 -26.69 -29.46 13.01
C LEU A 120 -26.09 -30.87 13.06
N LYS A 121 -25.80 -31.41 14.24
CA LYS A 121 -25.30 -32.79 14.41
C LYS A 121 -26.42 -33.82 14.27
N ILE A 122 -27.65 -33.49 14.67
CA ILE A 122 -28.86 -34.26 14.38
C ILE A 122 -29.17 -34.19 12.89
N GLU A 123 -29.10 -33.04 12.23
CA GLU A 123 -29.26 -32.89 10.78
C GLU A 123 -28.17 -33.64 10.01
N VAL A 124 -26.90 -33.58 10.44
CA VAL A 124 -25.82 -34.35 9.81
C VAL A 124 -25.97 -35.86 10.07
N GLN A 125 -26.58 -36.28 11.19
CA GLN A 125 -26.98 -37.68 11.38
C GLN A 125 -28.23 -38.06 10.58
N GLN A 126 -29.22 -37.18 10.46
CA GLN A 126 -30.44 -37.39 9.68
C GLN A 126 -30.10 -37.42 8.20
N ARG A 127 -29.49 -36.38 7.63
CA ARG A 127 -28.89 -36.38 6.29
C ARG A 127 -27.85 -37.48 6.12
N GLY A 128 -27.17 -37.93 7.18
CA GLY A 128 -26.28 -39.10 7.14
C GLY A 128 -27.03 -40.43 6.99
N LEU A 129 -28.19 -40.56 7.64
CA LEU A 129 -29.14 -41.68 7.49
C LEU A 129 -29.92 -41.57 6.18
N GLU A 130 -30.16 -40.36 5.68
CA GLU A 130 -30.86 -40.05 4.45
C GLU A 130 -29.95 -40.25 3.25
N ILE A 131 -28.67 -39.87 3.32
CA ILE A 131 -27.62 -40.27 2.37
C ILE A 131 -27.38 -41.79 2.46
N LYS A 132 -27.57 -42.45 3.61
CA LYS A 132 -27.56 -43.92 3.67
C LYS A 132 -28.81 -44.54 3.03
N LYS A 133 -30.01 -43.97 3.24
CA LYS A 133 -31.26 -44.39 2.59
C LYS A 133 -31.19 -44.15 1.09
N LEU A 134 -30.76 -42.98 0.65
CA LEU A 134 -30.57 -42.59 -0.74
C LEU A 134 -29.42 -43.35 -1.39
N LYS A 135 -28.31 -43.67 -0.69
CA LYS A 135 -27.30 -44.60 -1.22
C LYS A 135 -27.79 -46.04 -1.24
N LYS A 136 -28.69 -46.46 -0.35
CA LYS A 136 -29.30 -47.79 -0.38
C LYS A 136 -30.34 -47.89 -1.50
N LEU A 137 -31.15 -46.85 -1.68
CA LEU A 137 -32.11 -46.67 -2.77
C LEU A 137 -31.39 -46.51 -4.11
N VAL A 138 -30.28 -45.77 -4.18
CA VAL A 138 -29.42 -45.70 -5.37
C VAL A 138 -28.74 -47.05 -5.58
N LEU A 139 -28.26 -47.78 -4.56
CA LEU A 139 -27.78 -49.15 -4.71
C LEU A 139 -28.90 -50.20 -4.93
N GLU A 140 -30.16 -49.81 -4.88
CA GLU A 140 -31.32 -50.66 -5.18
C GLU A 140 -31.81 -50.34 -6.60
N LEU A 141 -31.85 -49.05 -6.99
CA LEU A 141 -32.05 -48.55 -8.34
C LEU A 141 -30.86 -48.83 -9.28
N GLU A 142 -29.63 -48.91 -8.79
CA GLU A 142 -28.43 -49.38 -9.50
C GLU A 142 -28.44 -50.89 -9.61
N ARG A 143 -29.03 -51.62 -8.65
CA ARG A 143 -29.29 -53.06 -8.79
C ARG A 143 -30.48 -53.35 -9.68
N GLU A 144 -31.44 -52.44 -9.78
CA GLU A 144 -32.59 -52.53 -10.68
C GLU A 144 -32.20 -52.07 -12.09
N LEU A 145 -31.34 -51.05 -12.24
CA LEU A 145 -30.64 -50.75 -13.48
C LEU A 145 -29.67 -51.87 -13.87
N GLU A 146 -28.92 -52.48 -12.95
CA GLU A 146 -28.15 -53.70 -13.27
C GLU A 146 -29.07 -54.89 -13.59
N ARG A 147 -30.31 -54.95 -13.09
CA ARG A 147 -31.32 -55.98 -13.47
C ARG A 147 -32.07 -55.65 -14.77
N LEU A 148 -32.05 -54.39 -15.22
CA LEU A 148 -32.59 -53.93 -16.50
C LEU A 148 -31.51 -53.96 -17.59
N GLN A 149 -30.24 -53.73 -17.25
CA GLN A 149 -29.08 -53.89 -18.13
C GLN A 149 -28.65 -55.37 -18.22
N ARG A 150 -28.59 -56.12 -17.11
CA ARG A 150 -28.72 -57.60 -17.15
C ARG A 150 -30.15 -58.04 -17.48
N GLY A 151 -31.08 -57.11 -17.69
CA GLY A 151 -32.37 -57.37 -18.34
C GLY A 151 -32.19 -57.78 -19.81
N SER A 152 -31.00 -57.57 -20.37
CA SER A 152 -30.52 -58.28 -21.56
C SER A 152 -30.55 -59.81 -21.40
N THR A 153 -30.61 -60.40 -20.19
CA THR A 153 -30.91 -61.83 -20.05
C THR A 153 -32.39 -62.16 -20.15
N ARG A 154 -33.30 -61.18 -20.19
CA ARG A 154 -34.72 -61.38 -20.52
C ARG A 154 -34.96 -61.23 -22.01
N ASP A 155 -34.22 -60.34 -22.66
CA ASP A 155 -34.09 -60.38 -24.12
C ASP A 155 -33.36 -61.66 -24.55
N HIS A 156 -32.32 -62.14 -23.85
CA HIS A 156 -31.68 -63.41 -24.18
C HIS A 156 -32.52 -64.64 -23.81
N ASP A 157 -33.38 -64.59 -22.78
CA ASP A 157 -34.37 -65.66 -22.54
C ASP A 157 -35.50 -65.60 -23.58
N LEU A 158 -35.84 -64.42 -24.12
CA LEU A 158 -36.81 -64.28 -25.20
C LEU A 158 -36.21 -64.63 -26.57
N GLU A 159 -34.97 -64.27 -26.87
CA GLU A 159 -34.20 -64.72 -28.04
C GLU A 159 -33.90 -66.21 -27.96
N SER A 160 -33.56 -66.76 -26.79
CA SER A 160 -33.33 -68.20 -26.65
C SER A 160 -34.64 -68.97 -26.72
N ARG A 161 -35.76 -68.46 -26.17
CA ARG A 161 -37.09 -69.07 -26.37
C ARG A 161 -37.67 -68.80 -27.75
N LEU A 162 -37.30 -67.71 -28.43
CA LEU A 162 -37.67 -67.46 -29.82
C LEU A 162 -36.85 -68.36 -30.72
N HIS A 163 -35.52 -68.46 -30.58
CA HIS A 163 -34.68 -69.40 -31.32
C HIS A 163 -34.92 -70.87 -30.94
N GLU A 164 -35.36 -71.21 -29.73
CA GLU A 164 -35.89 -72.55 -29.43
C GLU A 164 -37.22 -72.75 -30.12
N ARG A 165 -38.16 -71.79 -30.07
CA ARG A 165 -39.47 -71.91 -30.72
C ARG A 165 -39.42 -71.77 -32.24
N GLU A 166 -38.39 -71.15 -32.78
CA GLU A 166 -38.08 -70.95 -34.19
C GLU A 166 -37.31 -72.15 -34.71
N ARG A 167 -36.43 -72.77 -33.91
CA ARG A 167 -35.94 -74.13 -34.18
C ARG A 167 -37.02 -75.19 -34.04
N ASP A 168 -37.95 -75.06 -33.09
CA ASP A 168 -39.10 -75.95 -32.95
C ASP A 168 -40.10 -75.74 -34.09
N LEU A 169 -40.19 -74.53 -34.65
CA LEU A 169 -40.96 -74.25 -35.86
C LEU A 169 -40.21 -74.70 -37.12
N GLU A 170 -38.88 -74.57 -37.20
CA GLU A 170 -38.06 -75.11 -38.29
C GLU A 170 -38.05 -76.66 -38.26
N THR A 171 -38.02 -77.29 -37.08
CA THR A 171 -38.17 -78.75 -36.97
C THR A 171 -39.61 -79.17 -37.19
N GLN A 172 -40.63 -78.48 -36.68
CA GLN A 172 -42.04 -78.80 -37.02
C GLN A 172 -42.38 -78.49 -38.49
N LEU A 173 -41.67 -77.57 -39.14
CA LEU A 173 -41.78 -77.32 -40.58
C LEU A 173 -41.00 -78.36 -41.38
N HIS A 174 -39.80 -78.78 -40.96
CA HIS A 174 -39.08 -79.90 -41.60
C HIS A 174 -39.69 -81.27 -41.30
N GLU A 175 -40.40 -81.44 -40.19
CA GLU A 175 -41.21 -82.63 -39.88
C GLU A 175 -42.53 -82.57 -40.65
N ARG A 176 -43.19 -81.41 -40.79
CA ARG A 176 -44.30 -81.26 -41.74
C ARG A 176 -43.88 -81.41 -43.19
N GLU A 177 -42.71 -80.93 -43.60
CA GLU A 177 -42.17 -81.14 -44.94
C GLU A 177 -41.84 -82.62 -45.12
N ARG A 178 -41.24 -83.31 -44.15
CA ARG A 178 -41.04 -84.77 -44.23
C ARG A 178 -42.35 -85.55 -44.22
N ASP A 179 -43.35 -85.15 -43.45
CA ASP A 179 -44.66 -85.79 -43.44
C ASP A 179 -45.43 -85.51 -44.72
N LEU A 180 -45.28 -84.32 -45.32
CA LEU A 180 -45.84 -83.97 -46.63
C LEU A 180 -45.05 -84.63 -47.77
N GLU A 181 -43.74 -84.79 -47.66
CA GLU A 181 -42.91 -85.56 -48.60
C GLU A 181 -43.21 -87.06 -48.49
N MET A 182 -43.40 -87.61 -47.28
CA MET A 182 -43.85 -88.98 -47.07
C MET A 182 -45.27 -89.17 -47.60
N GLN A 183 -46.21 -88.26 -47.30
CA GLN A 183 -47.56 -88.33 -47.85
C GLN A 183 -47.57 -88.13 -49.37
N LEU A 184 -46.71 -87.28 -49.94
CA LEU A 184 -46.54 -87.18 -51.40
C LEU A 184 -45.92 -88.44 -51.98
N GLN A 185 -44.94 -89.06 -51.32
CA GLN A 185 -44.35 -90.34 -51.73
C GLN A 185 -45.34 -91.50 -51.61
N GLU A 186 -46.17 -91.54 -50.57
CA GLU A 186 -47.27 -92.50 -50.39
C GLU A 186 -48.36 -92.28 -51.44
N ARG A 187 -48.77 -91.03 -51.72
CA ARG A 187 -49.72 -90.72 -52.79
C ARG A 187 -49.14 -91.00 -54.18
N GLU A 188 -47.85 -90.76 -54.41
CA GLU A 188 -47.16 -91.23 -55.62
C GLU A 188 -47.04 -92.76 -55.68
N HIS A 189 -47.00 -93.44 -54.54
CA HIS A 189 -46.97 -94.90 -54.47
C HIS A 189 -48.37 -95.49 -54.70
N GLU A 190 -49.43 -94.91 -54.15
CA GLU A 190 -50.82 -95.22 -54.50
C GLU A 190 -51.09 -94.95 -55.99
N ILE A 191 -50.66 -93.80 -56.52
CA ILE A 191 -50.77 -93.49 -57.95
C ILE A 191 -49.93 -94.46 -58.80
N ARG A 192 -48.81 -94.99 -58.29
CA ARG A 192 -48.06 -96.07 -58.95
C ARG A 192 -48.76 -97.42 -58.88
N GLU A 193 -49.37 -97.80 -57.77
CA GLU A 193 -50.11 -99.06 -57.63
C GLU A 193 -51.42 -99.03 -58.44
N LEU A 194 -52.19 -97.94 -58.40
CA LEU A 194 -53.38 -97.75 -59.22
C LEU A 194 -53.04 -97.75 -60.73
N ARG A 195 -51.90 -97.17 -61.13
CA ARG A 195 -51.39 -97.26 -62.51
C ARG A 195 -50.83 -98.62 -62.90
N LYS A 196 -50.57 -99.54 -61.96
CA LYS A 196 -50.27 -100.96 -62.24
C LYS A 196 -51.55 -101.79 -62.32
N ALA A 197 -52.52 -101.54 -61.45
CA ALA A 197 -53.78 -102.27 -61.39
C ALA A 197 -54.66 -102.08 -62.65
N GLN A 198 -54.49 -100.97 -63.38
CA GLN A 198 -55.30 -100.62 -64.55
C GLN A 198 -54.71 -101.09 -65.91
N VAL A 199 -53.77 -102.05 -65.91
CA VAL A 199 -53.06 -102.51 -67.12
C VAL A 199 -53.26 -104.01 -67.41
N ILE A 200 -54.01 -104.75 -66.56
CA ILE A 200 -54.23 -106.20 -66.73
C ILE A 200 -55.73 -106.53 -66.67
N ILE A 201 -56.41 -106.38 -67.81
CA ILE A 201 -57.59 -107.13 -68.28
C ILE A 201 -57.90 -106.67 -69.72
N GLU A 202 -57.51 -107.48 -70.72
CA GLU A 202 -58.26 -107.72 -71.98
C GLU A 202 -57.57 -108.81 -72.84
N ARG A 203 -58.35 -109.78 -73.35
CA ARG A 203 -58.06 -110.76 -74.43
C ARG A 203 -57.08 -111.93 -74.11
N SER A 204 -57.27 -113.18 -74.59
CA SER A 204 -58.40 -113.87 -75.27
C SER A 204 -58.05 -115.36 -75.55
N GLU A 205 -58.97 -116.32 -75.30
CA GLU A 205 -59.11 -117.68 -75.93
C GLU A 205 -57.88 -118.65 -75.84
N ASP A 206 -57.80 -119.96 -76.19
CA ASP A 206 -58.66 -121.15 -76.54
C ASP A 206 -57.73 -122.42 -76.47
N ASP A 207 -58.03 -123.74 -76.63
CA ASP A 207 -59.18 -124.67 -76.80
C ASP A 207 -58.66 -126.15 -76.56
N SER A 208 -59.52 -127.20 -76.63
CA SER A 208 -59.29 -128.56 -77.22
C SER A 208 -59.48 -129.84 -76.35
N ILE A 209 -59.68 -131.00 -77.02
CA ILE A 209 -60.30 -132.25 -76.51
C ILE A 209 -59.49 -133.52 -76.89
N ASP A 210 -59.58 -134.62 -76.10
CA ASP A 210 -58.81 -135.89 -76.24
C ASP A 210 -59.63 -137.11 -76.77
N PRO A 211 -59.10 -138.04 -77.61
CA PRO A 211 -59.88 -139.11 -78.25
C PRO A 211 -59.43 -140.56 -77.93
N SER A 212 -60.26 -141.35 -77.22
CA SER A 212 -59.92 -142.74 -76.82
C SER A 212 -60.92 -143.84 -77.25
N TYR A 213 -62.16 -143.50 -77.65
CA TYR A 213 -63.25 -144.47 -77.87
C TYR A 213 -63.17 -145.35 -79.14
N ALA A 214 -62.07 -145.30 -79.89
CA ALA A 214 -61.97 -145.84 -81.25
C ALA A 214 -61.96 -147.39 -81.38
N ARG A 215 -61.80 -148.16 -80.30
CA ARG A 215 -61.56 -149.62 -80.37
C ARG A 215 -62.67 -150.55 -79.89
N LYS A 216 -63.81 -150.05 -79.40
CA LYS A 216 -64.96 -150.91 -79.04
C LYS A 216 -65.90 -151.23 -80.22
N ILE A 217 -65.64 -150.60 -81.38
CA ILE A 217 -66.49 -150.61 -82.58
C ILE A 217 -66.20 -151.79 -83.52
N GLU A 218 -65.05 -152.46 -83.38
CA GLU A 218 -64.57 -153.42 -84.39
C GLU A 218 -65.09 -154.86 -84.14
N ASP A 219 -64.96 -155.38 -82.92
CA ASP A 219 -65.35 -156.77 -82.57
C ASP A 219 -66.86 -157.04 -82.75
N LEU A 220 -67.71 -156.01 -82.59
CA LEU A 220 -69.17 -156.12 -82.76
C LEU A 220 -69.62 -156.27 -84.22
N ARG A 221 -68.71 -156.16 -85.20
CA ARG A 221 -69.05 -156.20 -86.64
C ARG A 221 -69.18 -157.62 -87.19
N ALA A 222 -68.37 -158.57 -86.71
CA ALA A 222 -68.29 -159.91 -87.30
C ALA A 222 -69.53 -160.78 -87.01
N GLU A 223 -69.95 -160.88 -85.74
CA GLU A 223 -71.16 -161.64 -85.35
C GLU A 223 -72.47 -161.01 -85.88
N ASN A 224 -72.37 -159.77 -86.38
CA ASN A 224 -73.47 -159.05 -87.01
C ASN A 224 -73.81 -159.57 -88.42
N GLU A 225 -72.90 -160.28 -89.10
CA GLU A 225 -73.04 -160.58 -90.54
C GLU A 225 -73.74 -161.91 -90.84
N GLU A 226 -73.65 -162.93 -89.97
CA GLU A 226 -74.43 -164.17 -90.17
C GLU A 226 -75.92 -164.00 -89.83
N LEU A 227 -76.26 -163.19 -88.81
CA LEU A 227 -77.66 -162.89 -88.48
C LEU A 227 -78.39 -162.06 -89.56
N ARG A 228 -77.65 -161.27 -90.36
CA ARG A 228 -78.24 -160.45 -91.44
C ARG A 228 -78.87 -161.30 -92.55
N HIS A 229 -78.30 -162.45 -92.91
CA HIS A 229 -78.75 -163.16 -94.11
C HIS A 229 -80.07 -163.96 -93.90
N GLU A 230 -80.37 -164.39 -92.66
CA GLU A 230 -81.70 -164.91 -92.32
C GLU A 230 -82.73 -163.80 -92.03
N LEU A 231 -82.27 -162.62 -91.59
CA LEU A 231 -83.09 -161.41 -91.53
C LEU A 231 -83.54 -160.99 -92.94
N GLU A 232 -82.62 -160.82 -93.90
CA GLU A 232 -82.90 -160.29 -95.25
C GLU A 232 -84.08 -160.97 -96.00
N GLN A 233 -84.26 -162.29 -95.86
CA GLN A 233 -85.41 -162.97 -96.49
C GLN A 233 -86.73 -162.76 -95.75
N ARG A 234 -86.68 -162.49 -94.44
CA ARG A 234 -87.83 -162.15 -93.61
C ARG A 234 -88.19 -160.67 -93.77
N ASP A 235 -87.16 -159.83 -93.86
CA ASP A 235 -87.23 -158.39 -94.10
C ASP A 235 -87.83 -158.09 -95.47
N GLN A 236 -87.48 -158.82 -96.55
CA GLN A 236 -88.12 -158.60 -97.86
C GLN A 236 -89.63 -158.88 -97.89
N LEU A 237 -90.17 -159.68 -96.96
CA LEU A 237 -91.61 -159.88 -96.77
C LEU A 237 -92.22 -158.94 -95.71
N LEU A 238 -91.41 -158.38 -94.82
CA LEU A 238 -91.81 -157.29 -93.92
C LEU A 238 -91.87 -155.97 -94.68
N ILE A 239 -90.82 -155.56 -95.40
CA ILE A 239 -90.75 -154.35 -96.24
C ILE A 239 -91.97 -154.22 -97.16
N ALA A 240 -92.35 -155.27 -97.90
CA ALA A 240 -93.53 -155.23 -98.77
C ALA A 240 -94.89 -155.08 -98.04
N ARG A 241 -94.90 -155.28 -96.71
CA ARG A 241 -96.04 -155.05 -95.80
C ARG A 241 -95.89 -153.76 -94.97
N GLU A 242 -94.66 -153.34 -94.74
CA GLU A 242 -94.28 -152.12 -94.04
C GLU A 242 -94.43 -150.93 -94.98
N GLU A 243 -94.07 -151.01 -96.27
CA GLU A 243 -94.41 -149.98 -97.27
C GLU A 243 -95.94 -149.75 -97.40
N GLU A 244 -96.76 -150.81 -97.30
CA GLU A 244 -98.23 -150.72 -97.33
C GLU A 244 -98.79 -150.15 -96.00
N ASN A 245 -98.19 -150.51 -94.85
CA ASN A 245 -98.57 -149.96 -93.55
C ASN A 245 -98.08 -148.52 -93.36
N GLU A 246 -96.84 -148.20 -93.71
CA GLU A 246 -96.26 -146.86 -93.69
C GLU A 246 -97.08 -145.94 -94.58
N ALA A 247 -97.44 -146.31 -95.81
CA ALA A 247 -98.33 -145.49 -96.64
C ALA A 247 -99.70 -145.17 -96.00
N LEU A 248 -100.17 -145.99 -95.06
CA LEU A 248 -101.40 -145.76 -94.28
C LEU A 248 -101.14 -145.01 -92.96
N VAL A 249 -100.05 -145.30 -92.26
CA VAL A 249 -99.59 -144.62 -91.04
C VAL A 249 -99.19 -143.19 -91.35
N ASP A 250 -98.39 -142.97 -92.39
CA ASP A 250 -97.96 -141.65 -92.87
C ASP A 250 -99.15 -140.76 -93.29
N HIS A 251 -100.30 -141.36 -93.64
CA HIS A 251 -101.55 -140.64 -93.89
C HIS A 251 -102.36 -140.40 -92.60
N ALA A 252 -102.38 -141.36 -91.67
CA ALA A 252 -103.03 -141.23 -90.36
C ALA A 252 -102.29 -140.22 -89.46
N ASP A 253 -100.97 -140.31 -89.37
CA ASP A 253 -100.08 -139.43 -88.61
C ASP A 253 -100.10 -138.01 -89.16
N ARG A 254 -100.18 -137.81 -90.48
CA ARG A 254 -100.42 -136.47 -91.05
C ARG A 254 -101.75 -135.87 -90.62
N LEU A 255 -102.82 -136.68 -90.57
CA LEU A 255 -104.14 -136.23 -90.09
C LEU A 255 -104.20 -136.05 -88.57
N GLN A 256 -103.42 -136.81 -87.79
CA GLN A 256 -103.27 -136.57 -86.34
C GLN A 256 -102.41 -135.34 -86.06
N LEU A 257 -101.30 -135.13 -86.78
CA LEU A 257 -100.43 -133.96 -86.64
C LEU A 257 -101.17 -132.66 -86.98
N GLU A 258 -101.99 -132.61 -88.04
CA GLU A 258 -102.81 -131.42 -88.30
C GLU A 258 -103.82 -131.13 -87.16
N VAL A 259 -104.39 -132.15 -86.54
CA VAL A 259 -105.32 -131.97 -85.41
C VAL A 259 -104.58 -131.55 -84.13
N GLU A 260 -103.42 -132.14 -83.84
CA GLU A 260 -102.60 -131.75 -82.68
C GLU A 260 -101.99 -130.35 -82.84
N ASP A 261 -101.49 -129.97 -84.02
CA ASP A 261 -100.92 -128.63 -84.24
C ASP A 261 -101.98 -127.54 -84.12
N LEU A 262 -103.22 -127.79 -84.57
CA LEU A 262 -104.34 -126.87 -84.38
C LEU A 262 -104.77 -126.75 -82.91
N GLN A 263 -104.54 -127.78 -82.08
CA GLN A 263 -104.76 -127.70 -80.63
C GLN A 263 -103.59 -127.00 -79.92
N ARG A 264 -102.34 -127.41 -80.17
CA ARG A 264 -101.12 -126.80 -79.63
C ARG A 264 -101.03 -125.31 -79.91
N ARG A 265 -101.34 -124.87 -81.14
CA ARG A 265 -101.35 -123.43 -81.49
C ARG A 265 -102.39 -122.65 -80.69
N ARG A 266 -103.57 -123.24 -80.46
CA ARG A 266 -104.65 -122.60 -79.68
C ARG A 266 -104.33 -122.50 -78.19
N GLU A 267 -103.55 -123.44 -77.65
CA GLU A 267 -103.11 -123.42 -76.26
C GLU A 267 -101.90 -122.50 -76.05
N ALA A 268 -100.91 -122.52 -76.94
CA ALA A 268 -99.79 -121.56 -76.93
C ALA A 268 -100.27 -120.10 -76.99
N GLU A 269 -101.19 -119.79 -77.90
CA GLU A 269 -101.86 -118.49 -78.01
C GLU A 269 -102.62 -118.07 -76.72
N SER A 270 -102.94 -119.00 -75.83
CA SER A 270 -103.58 -118.70 -74.55
C SER A 270 -102.56 -118.41 -73.44
N ILE A 271 -101.34 -118.94 -73.54
CA ILE A 271 -100.28 -118.81 -72.53
C ILE A 271 -99.50 -117.50 -72.73
N GLU A 272 -99.11 -117.19 -73.98
CA GLU A 272 -98.42 -115.93 -74.32
C GLU A 272 -99.22 -114.70 -73.86
N ARG A 273 -100.57 -114.77 -73.93
CA ARG A 273 -101.49 -113.70 -73.52
C ARG A 273 -101.62 -113.53 -72.00
N SER A 274 -101.25 -114.54 -71.20
CA SER A 274 -101.10 -114.42 -69.75
C SER A 274 -99.72 -113.90 -69.35
N GLU A 275 -98.65 -114.39 -69.96
CA GLU A 275 -97.28 -113.99 -69.63
C GLU A 275 -97.01 -112.53 -70.03
N SER A 276 -97.47 -112.11 -71.21
CA SER A 276 -97.44 -110.70 -71.66
C SER A 276 -98.22 -109.74 -70.75
N ARG A 277 -99.11 -110.24 -69.89
CA ARG A 277 -99.85 -109.44 -68.89
C ARG A 277 -99.17 -109.37 -67.53
N ALA A 278 -98.28 -110.31 -67.20
CA ALA A 278 -97.51 -110.28 -65.97
C ALA A 278 -96.37 -109.25 -66.07
N GLN A 279 -95.59 -109.30 -67.15
CA GLN A 279 -94.45 -108.41 -67.37
C GLN A 279 -94.84 -106.92 -67.39
N ILE A 280 -96.02 -106.58 -67.93
CA ILE A 280 -96.54 -105.20 -67.95
C ILE A 280 -96.88 -104.68 -66.54
N LEU A 281 -97.15 -105.57 -65.57
CA LEU A 281 -97.38 -105.16 -64.18
C LEU A 281 -96.05 -104.99 -63.43
N GLU A 282 -95.08 -105.88 -63.61
CA GLU A 282 -93.70 -105.70 -63.09
C GLU A 282 -93.07 -104.40 -63.61
N GLU A 283 -93.16 -104.09 -64.90
CA GLU A 283 -92.62 -102.85 -65.48
C GLU A 283 -93.34 -101.57 -64.97
N ILE A 284 -94.52 -101.69 -64.35
CA ILE A 284 -95.21 -100.58 -63.69
C ILE A 284 -94.73 -100.44 -62.23
N GLU A 285 -94.63 -101.54 -61.48
CA GLU A 285 -94.15 -101.51 -60.09
C GLU A 285 -92.69 -101.03 -59.99
N GLU A 286 -91.81 -101.43 -60.93
CA GLU A 286 -90.44 -100.90 -61.02
C GLU A 286 -90.40 -99.38 -61.32
N ARG A 287 -91.33 -98.87 -62.13
CA ARG A 287 -91.43 -97.44 -62.43
C ARG A 287 -91.93 -96.62 -61.25
N GLU A 288 -92.94 -97.12 -60.53
CA GLU A 288 -93.49 -96.45 -59.36
C GLU A 288 -92.42 -96.31 -58.26
N ALA A 289 -91.62 -97.36 -58.02
CA ALA A 289 -90.48 -97.30 -57.11
C ALA A 289 -89.41 -96.25 -57.51
N VAL A 290 -89.09 -96.15 -58.81
CA VAL A 290 -88.13 -95.16 -59.33
C VAL A 290 -88.68 -93.72 -59.25
N GLU A 291 -89.98 -93.52 -59.45
CA GLU A 291 -90.60 -92.19 -59.28
C GLU A 291 -90.65 -91.76 -57.81
N ASP A 292 -90.88 -92.69 -56.87
CA ASP A 292 -90.81 -92.41 -55.42
C ASP A 292 -89.39 -92.09 -54.94
N ASP A 293 -88.36 -92.83 -55.40
CA ASP A 293 -86.96 -92.49 -55.10
C ASP A 293 -86.56 -91.12 -55.70
N LEU A 294 -87.02 -90.81 -56.91
CA LEU A 294 -86.81 -89.51 -57.55
C LEU A 294 -87.46 -88.37 -56.74
N ASN A 295 -88.65 -88.59 -56.19
CA ASN A 295 -89.33 -87.65 -55.29
C ASN A 295 -88.60 -87.52 -53.95
N SER A 296 -88.14 -88.64 -53.37
CA SER A 296 -87.31 -88.64 -52.16
C SER A 296 -86.02 -87.83 -52.32
N ILE A 297 -85.38 -87.90 -53.49
CA ILE A 297 -84.19 -87.11 -53.83
C ILE A 297 -84.55 -85.63 -54.02
N ARG A 298 -85.69 -85.30 -54.65
CA ARG A 298 -86.19 -83.92 -54.78
C ARG A 298 -86.44 -83.26 -53.42
N ASP A 299 -87.09 -83.96 -52.50
CA ASP A 299 -87.37 -83.44 -51.16
C ASP A 299 -86.09 -83.25 -50.34
N LYS A 300 -85.13 -84.17 -50.44
CA LYS A 300 -83.79 -84.03 -49.82
C LYS A 300 -83.03 -82.84 -50.42
N LEU A 301 -83.10 -82.64 -51.74
CA LEU A 301 -82.47 -81.50 -52.43
C LEU A 301 -83.11 -80.18 -52.02
N ALA A 302 -84.44 -80.13 -51.91
CA ALA A 302 -85.18 -78.96 -51.44
C ALA A 302 -84.83 -78.63 -49.97
N ALA A 303 -84.78 -79.64 -49.10
CA ALA A 303 -84.36 -79.48 -47.70
C ALA A 303 -82.92 -78.94 -47.59
N ALA A 304 -81.97 -79.52 -48.33
CA ALA A 304 -80.58 -79.07 -48.35
C ALA A 304 -80.43 -77.64 -48.93
N THR A 305 -81.27 -77.27 -49.90
CA THR A 305 -81.31 -75.90 -50.46
C THR A 305 -81.84 -74.90 -49.43
N ILE A 306 -82.87 -75.28 -48.66
CA ILE A 306 -83.42 -74.45 -47.57
C ILE A 306 -82.42 -74.32 -46.42
N GLU A 307 -81.73 -75.40 -46.04
CA GLU A 307 -80.68 -75.35 -45.01
C GLU A 307 -79.49 -74.49 -45.46
N LEU A 308 -79.05 -74.61 -46.72
CA LEU A 308 -78.04 -73.72 -47.30
C LEU A 308 -78.49 -72.26 -47.24
N GLN A 309 -79.71 -71.94 -47.66
CA GLN A 309 -80.24 -70.57 -47.62
C GLN A 309 -80.28 -70.03 -46.18
N GLN A 310 -80.68 -70.85 -45.20
CA GLN A 310 -80.67 -70.47 -43.79
C GLN A 310 -79.24 -70.24 -43.26
N LYS A 311 -78.25 -70.98 -43.75
CA LYS A 311 -76.83 -70.74 -43.39
C LYS A 311 -76.23 -69.52 -44.10
N GLU A 312 -76.66 -69.22 -45.32
CA GLU A 312 -76.35 -67.96 -46.00
C GLU A 312 -76.96 -66.76 -45.25
N ASP A 313 -78.23 -66.84 -44.84
CA ASP A 313 -78.91 -65.81 -44.03
C ASP A 313 -78.24 -65.63 -42.65
N GLU A 314 -77.88 -66.72 -41.96
CA GLU A 314 -77.12 -66.68 -40.70
C GLU A 314 -75.74 -66.03 -40.88
N LEU A 315 -75.02 -66.37 -41.96
CA LEU A 315 -73.72 -65.77 -42.26
C LEU A 315 -73.84 -64.28 -42.63
N GLU A 316 -74.87 -63.89 -43.38
CA GLU A 316 -75.17 -62.48 -43.64
C GLU A 316 -75.45 -61.70 -42.36
N LEU A 317 -76.22 -62.27 -41.41
CA LEU A 317 -76.46 -61.64 -40.11
C LEU A 317 -75.18 -61.55 -39.27
N LYS A 318 -74.35 -62.59 -39.26
CA LYS A 318 -73.07 -62.59 -38.53
C LYS A 318 -72.04 -61.65 -39.13
N ASN A 319 -72.00 -61.49 -40.45
CA ASN A 319 -71.15 -60.49 -41.10
C ASN A 319 -71.62 -59.07 -40.73
N LYS A 320 -72.94 -58.80 -40.70
CA LYS A 320 -73.48 -57.50 -40.26
C LYS A 320 -73.15 -57.21 -38.78
N GLU A 321 -73.27 -58.20 -37.89
CA GLU A 321 -72.81 -58.08 -36.49
C GLU A 321 -71.31 -57.77 -36.39
N ILE A 322 -70.47 -58.37 -37.24
CA ILE A 322 -69.03 -58.10 -37.30
C ILE A 322 -68.75 -56.69 -37.83
N ASP A 323 -69.42 -56.26 -38.90
CA ASP A 323 -69.27 -54.92 -39.48
C ASP A 323 -69.73 -53.81 -38.52
N ASP A 324 -70.80 -54.03 -37.75
CA ASP A 324 -71.25 -53.11 -36.69
C ASP A 324 -70.27 -53.07 -35.51
N LEU A 325 -69.72 -54.21 -35.10
CA LEU A 325 -68.67 -54.28 -34.07
C LEU A 325 -67.37 -53.61 -34.52
N ILE A 326 -66.95 -53.78 -35.78
CA ILE A 326 -65.77 -53.09 -36.34
C ILE A 326 -66.00 -51.58 -36.29
N GLN A 327 -67.15 -51.09 -36.76
CA GLN A 327 -67.48 -49.66 -36.68
C GLN A 327 -67.53 -49.13 -35.24
N GLU A 328 -67.94 -49.94 -34.25
CA GLU A 328 -67.89 -49.53 -32.84
C GLU A 328 -66.44 -49.46 -32.32
N HIS A 329 -65.59 -50.42 -32.68
CA HIS A 329 -64.16 -50.38 -32.33
C HIS A 329 -63.42 -49.22 -33.00
N ASP A 330 -63.68 -48.94 -34.28
CA ASP A 330 -63.10 -47.80 -35.01
C ASP A 330 -63.45 -46.48 -34.32
N ARG A 331 -64.73 -46.28 -33.92
CA ARG A 331 -65.16 -45.09 -33.16
C ARG A 331 -64.48 -44.98 -31.79
N VAL A 332 -64.24 -46.10 -31.10
CA VAL A 332 -63.51 -46.12 -29.83
C VAL A 332 -62.03 -45.78 -30.04
N VAL A 333 -61.41 -46.26 -31.12
CA VAL A 333 -60.03 -45.91 -31.49
C VAL A 333 -59.92 -44.43 -31.86
N ASP A 334 -60.84 -43.88 -32.67
CA ASP A 334 -60.88 -42.45 -33.00
C ASP A 334 -60.96 -41.57 -31.73
N VAL A 335 -61.85 -41.91 -30.78
CA VAL A 335 -61.98 -41.16 -29.52
C VAL A 335 -60.72 -41.27 -28.66
N VAL A 336 -60.13 -42.47 -28.52
CA VAL A 336 -58.88 -42.66 -27.76
C VAL A 336 -57.71 -41.94 -28.43
N GLU A 337 -57.68 -41.86 -29.76
CA GLU A 337 -56.71 -41.05 -30.49
C GLU A 337 -56.91 -39.54 -30.27
N GLU A 338 -58.14 -39.02 -30.28
CA GLU A 338 -58.40 -37.61 -29.95
C GLU A 338 -58.05 -37.28 -28.48
N GLU A 339 -58.39 -38.16 -27.53
CA GLU A 339 -58.02 -38.02 -26.12
C GLU A 339 -56.49 -38.03 -25.93
N TRP A 340 -55.76 -38.99 -26.52
CA TRP A 340 -54.30 -39.04 -26.48
C TRP A 340 -53.64 -37.84 -27.18
N ARG A 341 -54.23 -37.34 -28.28
CA ARG A 341 -53.75 -36.11 -28.94
C ARG A 341 -53.93 -34.91 -28.01
N GLY A 342 -55.06 -34.81 -27.32
CA GLY A 342 -55.34 -33.80 -26.29
C GLY A 342 -54.32 -33.85 -25.15
N GLU A 343 -54.13 -35.00 -24.51
CA GLU A 343 -53.14 -35.17 -23.42
C GLU A 343 -51.71 -34.85 -23.88
N VAL A 344 -51.33 -35.24 -25.11
CA VAL A 344 -50.01 -34.94 -25.68
C VAL A 344 -49.85 -33.45 -26.02
N GLU A 345 -50.91 -32.75 -26.41
CA GLU A 345 -50.88 -31.30 -26.64
C GLU A 345 -50.87 -30.49 -25.33
N GLU A 346 -51.63 -30.89 -24.31
CA GLU A 346 -51.54 -30.32 -22.96
C GLU A 346 -50.15 -30.54 -22.34
N ALA A 347 -49.60 -31.75 -22.44
CA ALA A 347 -48.24 -32.05 -21.96
C ALA A 347 -47.17 -31.26 -22.73
N ARG A 348 -47.38 -30.97 -24.02
CA ARG A 348 -46.51 -30.07 -24.80
C ARG A 348 -46.62 -28.62 -24.32
N SER A 349 -47.82 -28.10 -24.06
CA SER A 349 -48.01 -26.75 -23.48
C SER A 349 -47.29 -26.62 -22.15
N GLN A 350 -47.48 -27.57 -21.24
CA GLN A 350 -46.80 -27.59 -19.94
C GLN A 350 -45.27 -27.65 -20.08
N VAL A 351 -44.74 -28.40 -21.05
CA VAL A 351 -43.30 -28.44 -21.35
C VAL A 351 -42.79 -27.14 -21.98
N GLU A 352 -43.60 -26.41 -22.75
CA GLU A 352 -43.27 -25.10 -23.31
C GLU A 352 -43.29 -24.01 -22.23
N GLU A 353 -44.34 -23.95 -21.40
CA GLU A 353 -44.43 -23.08 -20.22
C GLU A 353 -43.25 -23.29 -19.24
N LEU A 354 -42.88 -24.55 -18.96
CA LEU A 354 -41.73 -24.87 -18.11
C LEU A 354 -40.38 -24.48 -18.76
N ARG A 355 -40.27 -24.50 -20.10
CA ARG A 355 -39.08 -24.01 -20.81
C ARG A 355 -38.98 -22.49 -20.75
N ASP A 356 -40.08 -21.78 -20.92
CA ASP A 356 -40.10 -20.32 -20.84
C ASP A 356 -39.78 -19.84 -19.41
N VAL A 357 -40.37 -20.45 -18.38
CA VAL A 357 -40.03 -20.18 -16.98
C VAL A 357 -38.56 -20.52 -16.66
N LEU A 358 -38.00 -21.58 -17.26
CA LEU A 358 -36.56 -21.86 -17.15
C LEU A 358 -35.71 -20.81 -17.87
N ALA A 359 -36.11 -20.36 -19.06
CA ALA A 359 -35.41 -19.32 -19.81
C ALA A 359 -35.45 -17.95 -19.10
N GLU A 360 -36.57 -17.59 -18.48
CA GLU A 360 -36.69 -16.43 -17.59
C GLU A 360 -35.75 -16.56 -16.39
N ARG A 361 -35.76 -17.71 -15.68
CA ARG A 361 -34.85 -17.96 -14.55
C ARG A 361 -33.38 -17.96 -14.97
N GLU A 362 -33.05 -18.38 -16.19
CA GLU A 362 -31.70 -18.25 -16.75
C GLU A 362 -31.34 -16.80 -17.14
N ASN A 363 -32.31 -16.00 -17.59
CA ASN A 363 -32.12 -14.56 -17.81
C ASN A 363 -31.86 -13.85 -16.47
N GLU A 364 -32.74 -14.01 -15.48
CA GLU A 364 -32.58 -13.50 -14.11
C GLU A 364 -31.22 -13.92 -13.51
N ALA A 365 -30.84 -15.20 -13.64
CA ALA A 365 -29.56 -15.70 -13.13
C ALA A 365 -28.34 -15.18 -13.90
N ARG A 366 -28.48 -14.78 -15.18
CA ARG A 366 -27.42 -14.10 -15.94
C ARG A 366 -27.30 -12.64 -15.54
N GLU A 367 -28.42 -11.92 -15.39
CA GLU A 367 -28.44 -10.53 -14.93
C GLU A 367 -27.91 -10.39 -13.49
N LEU A 368 -28.32 -11.27 -12.57
CA LEU A 368 -27.78 -11.30 -11.21
C LEU A 368 -26.27 -11.60 -11.19
N ARG A 369 -25.75 -12.45 -12.09
CA ARG A 369 -24.31 -12.68 -12.23
C ARG A 369 -23.57 -11.45 -12.76
N LEU A 370 -24.12 -10.76 -13.76
CA LEU A 370 -23.56 -9.51 -14.28
C LEU A 370 -23.52 -8.44 -13.19
N ASN A 371 -24.64 -8.21 -12.50
CA ASN A 371 -24.74 -7.28 -11.37
C ASN A 371 -23.75 -7.62 -10.24
N ILE A 372 -23.53 -8.91 -9.93
CA ILE A 372 -22.48 -9.34 -8.99
C ILE A 372 -21.10 -8.98 -9.52
N THR A 373 -20.75 -9.28 -10.78
CA THR A 373 -19.44 -8.93 -11.34
C THR A 373 -19.21 -7.42 -11.45
N GLU A 374 -20.26 -6.62 -11.68
CA GLU A 374 -20.18 -5.15 -11.65
C GLU A 374 -19.99 -4.63 -10.23
N LEU A 375 -20.64 -5.21 -9.22
CA LEU A 375 -20.42 -4.85 -7.81
C LEU A 375 -19.04 -5.29 -7.32
N GLU A 376 -18.54 -6.45 -7.75
CA GLU A 376 -17.17 -6.91 -7.49
C GLU A 376 -16.13 -6.00 -8.18
N ALA A 377 -16.36 -5.61 -9.44
CA ALA A 377 -15.51 -4.64 -10.12
C ALA A 377 -15.51 -3.28 -9.41
N ASN A 378 -16.68 -2.70 -9.12
CA ASN A 378 -16.80 -1.41 -8.41
C ASN A 378 -16.19 -1.45 -7.00
N THR A 379 -16.32 -2.57 -6.27
CA THR A 379 -15.69 -2.70 -4.95
C THR A 379 -14.18 -2.89 -5.05
N ASN A 380 -13.66 -3.63 -6.02
CA ASN A 380 -12.21 -3.71 -6.28
C ASN A 380 -11.63 -2.34 -6.68
N ASP A 381 -12.31 -1.60 -7.55
CA ASP A 381 -11.98 -0.23 -7.95
C ASP A 381 -11.94 0.73 -6.75
N LEU A 382 -12.84 0.53 -5.78
CA LEU A 382 -12.90 1.31 -4.55
C LEU A 382 -11.79 0.91 -3.56
N HIS A 383 -11.46 -0.38 -3.45
CA HIS A 383 -10.31 -0.83 -2.65
C HIS A 383 -8.99 -0.30 -3.23
N ALA A 384 -8.78 -0.39 -4.55
CA ALA A 384 -7.59 0.15 -5.19
C ALA A 384 -7.43 1.67 -5.00
N LYS A 385 -8.55 2.42 -4.98
CA LYS A 385 -8.57 3.86 -4.63
C LYS A 385 -8.22 4.08 -3.16
N PHE A 386 -8.76 3.28 -2.24
CA PHE A 386 -8.41 3.37 -0.82
C PHE A 386 -6.94 3.02 -0.55
N GLU A 387 -6.42 1.94 -1.14
CA GLU A 387 -5.01 1.54 -1.07
C GLU A 387 -4.09 2.62 -1.62
N ALA A 388 -4.43 3.25 -2.75
CA ALA A 388 -3.69 4.39 -3.29
C ALA A 388 -3.71 5.62 -2.36
N THR A 389 -4.84 5.93 -1.73
CA THR A 389 -4.91 7.03 -0.73
C THR A 389 -4.19 6.71 0.57
N LEU A 390 -4.16 5.44 1.00
CA LEU A 390 -3.41 5.01 2.17
C LEU A 390 -1.91 5.10 1.90
N ALA A 391 -1.43 4.58 0.76
CA ALA A 391 -0.03 4.68 0.37
C ALA A 391 0.43 6.15 0.23
N HIS A 392 -0.42 7.05 -0.26
CA HIS A 392 -0.11 8.50 -0.26
C HIS A 392 -0.02 9.08 1.16
N LEU A 393 -0.93 8.73 2.07
CA LEU A 393 -0.91 9.20 3.45
C LEU A 393 0.25 8.61 4.26
N GLU A 394 0.65 7.36 3.97
CA GLU A 394 1.84 6.71 4.52
C GLU A 394 3.12 7.39 4.01
N GLN A 395 3.22 7.68 2.70
CA GLN A 395 4.34 8.45 2.15
C GLN A 395 4.41 9.87 2.74
N GLU A 396 3.27 10.58 2.82
CA GLU A 396 3.21 11.93 3.40
C GLU A 396 3.60 11.92 4.89
N ALA A 397 3.24 10.87 5.63
CA ALA A 397 3.68 10.67 7.01
C ALA A 397 5.19 10.37 7.10
N GLU A 398 5.76 9.52 6.24
CA GLU A 398 7.21 9.26 6.20
C GLU A 398 8.02 10.51 5.82
N GLU A 399 7.52 11.32 4.88
CA GLU A 399 8.10 12.61 4.50
C GLU A 399 8.03 13.62 5.67
N LYS A 400 6.91 13.70 6.38
CA LYS A 400 6.77 14.56 7.58
C LYS A 400 7.62 14.09 8.74
N ASP A 401 7.76 12.78 8.96
CA ASP A 401 8.70 12.22 9.94
C ASP A 401 10.17 12.45 9.53
N ALA A 402 10.48 12.60 8.24
CA ALA A 402 11.81 12.99 7.76
C ALA A 402 12.07 14.49 7.98
N GLU A 403 11.11 15.37 7.67
CA GLU A 403 11.16 16.79 8.00
C GLU A 403 11.32 17.02 9.52
N LEU A 404 10.54 16.32 10.35
CA LEU A 404 10.62 16.40 11.80
C LEU A 404 11.98 15.90 12.33
N ARG A 405 12.57 14.86 11.74
CA ARG A 405 13.94 14.42 12.12
C ARG A 405 14.98 15.47 11.75
N ALA A 406 14.93 16.02 10.54
CA ALA A 406 15.85 17.07 10.11
C ALA A 406 15.73 18.34 10.99
N ALA A 407 14.51 18.77 11.31
CA ALA A 407 14.26 19.90 12.19
C ALA A 407 14.73 19.63 13.63
N ASN A 408 14.58 18.42 14.16
CA ASN A 408 15.13 18.06 15.47
C ASN A 408 16.68 18.00 15.46
N GLU A 409 17.31 17.53 14.39
CA GLU A 409 18.77 17.57 14.21
C GLU A 409 19.29 19.01 14.10
N GLU A 410 18.53 19.93 13.47
CA GLU A 410 18.84 21.37 13.44
C GLU A 410 18.67 22.00 14.84
N ILE A 411 17.59 21.70 15.56
CA ILE A 411 17.38 22.14 16.95
C ILE A 411 18.49 21.63 17.88
N GLU A 412 18.95 20.39 17.71
CA GLU A 412 20.08 19.85 18.50
C GLU A 412 21.40 20.55 18.16
N GLN A 413 21.61 20.94 16.90
CA GLN A 413 22.78 21.72 16.48
C GLN A 413 22.73 23.16 17.00
N LEU A 414 21.58 23.83 16.89
CA LEU A 414 21.35 25.16 17.45
C LEU A 414 21.46 25.15 18.97
N GLY A 415 20.95 24.14 19.65
CA GLY A 415 21.11 23.96 21.10
C GLY A 415 22.57 23.81 21.53
N LYS A 416 23.39 23.08 20.76
CA LYS A 416 24.85 23.00 20.98
C LYS A 416 25.56 24.33 20.71
N GLN A 417 25.12 25.10 19.71
CA GLN A 417 25.66 26.43 19.43
C GLN A 417 25.30 27.42 20.54
N VAL A 418 24.06 27.39 21.04
CA VAL A 418 23.64 28.19 22.20
C VAL A 418 24.47 27.82 23.42
N TYR A 419 24.62 26.53 23.74
CA TYR A 419 25.42 26.11 24.90
C TYR A 419 26.91 26.50 24.78
N ALA A 420 27.49 26.44 23.58
CA ALA A 420 28.85 26.93 23.34
C ALA A 420 28.97 28.46 23.47
N LEU A 421 27.95 29.22 23.03
CA LEU A 421 27.89 30.67 23.20
C LEU A 421 27.61 31.07 24.66
N GLU A 422 26.90 30.25 25.43
CA GLU A 422 26.70 30.39 26.87
C GLU A 422 28.03 30.15 27.60
N GLU A 423 28.76 29.06 27.31
CA GLU A 423 30.11 28.85 27.87
C GLU A 423 31.10 29.96 27.48
N ASP A 424 31.08 30.43 26.21
CA ASP A 424 31.94 31.52 25.76
C ASP A 424 31.56 32.85 26.45
N ALA A 425 30.26 33.10 26.69
CA ALA A 425 29.78 34.27 27.43
C ALA A 425 30.15 34.22 28.93
N ASP A 426 30.02 33.07 29.58
CA ASP A 426 30.44 32.85 30.97
C ASP A 426 31.96 33.02 31.11
N ARG A 427 32.76 32.46 30.17
CA ARG A 427 34.22 32.67 30.14
C ARG A 427 34.60 34.14 29.94
N MET A 428 33.88 34.87 29.06
CA MET A 428 34.06 36.32 28.90
C MET A 428 33.61 37.12 30.13
N ALA A 429 32.62 36.64 30.88
CA ALA A 429 32.20 37.24 32.15
C ALA A 429 33.25 37.03 33.25
N GLU A 430 33.83 35.83 33.37
CA GLU A 430 34.97 35.55 34.26
C GLU A 430 36.21 36.36 33.88
N ASP A 431 36.53 36.50 32.58
CA ASP A 431 37.63 37.35 32.11
C ASP A 431 37.38 38.82 32.48
N HIS A 432 36.15 39.32 32.32
CA HIS A 432 35.81 40.69 32.73
C HIS A 432 35.73 40.88 34.25
N GLU A 433 35.41 39.85 35.03
CA GLU A 433 35.46 39.92 36.50
C GLU A 433 36.90 39.92 37.00
N ARG A 434 37.75 39.02 36.51
CA ARG A 434 39.20 39.04 36.78
C ARG A 434 39.86 40.35 36.35
N GLN A 435 39.50 40.88 35.18
CA GLN A 435 39.93 42.23 34.77
C GLN A 435 39.49 43.29 35.79
N ARG A 436 38.25 43.28 36.30
CA ARG A 436 37.82 44.23 37.34
C ARG A 436 38.58 44.07 38.66
N GLU A 437 38.93 42.84 39.05
CA GLU A 437 39.74 42.59 40.24
C GLU A 437 41.16 43.12 40.08
N GLU A 438 41.81 42.85 38.94
CA GLU A 438 43.13 43.42 38.58
C GLU A 438 43.08 44.96 38.55
N ASP A 439 42.09 45.53 37.88
CA ASP A 439 41.81 46.96 37.74
C ASP A 439 41.42 47.62 39.09
N ALA A 440 40.95 46.85 40.07
CA ALA A 440 40.70 47.29 41.44
C ALA A 440 41.98 47.27 42.29
N VAL A 441 42.78 46.20 42.20
CA VAL A 441 44.10 46.11 42.88
C VAL A 441 45.07 47.16 42.33
N GLU A 442 45.08 47.43 41.02
CA GLU A 442 45.83 48.56 40.45
C GLU A 442 45.34 49.89 41.01
N ARG A 443 44.02 50.12 41.14
CA ARG A 443 43.50 51.34 41.79
C ARG A 443 43.93 51.46 43.24
N GLU A 444 43.83 50.40 44.05
CA GLU A 444 44.27 50.44 45.46
C GLU A 444 45.78 50.72 45.57
N THR A 445 46.61 50.11 44.72
CA THR A 445 48.06 50.36 44.74
C THR A 445 48.42 51.78 44.26
N LEU A 446 47.71 52.31 43.26
CA LEU A 446 47.87 53.69 42.80
C LEU A 446 47.36 54.71 43.83
N GLU A 447 46.28 54.42 44.54
CA GLU A 447 45.73 55.29 45.59
C GLU A 447 46.62 55.28 46.85
N ALA A 448 47.16 54.11 47.23
CA ALA A 448 48.17 53.99 48.28
C ALA A 448 49.47 54.73 47.90
N LEU A 449 49.94 54.62 46.65
CA LEU A 449 51.08 55.38 46.13
C LEU A 449 50.79 56.89 46.15
N ALA A 450 49.59 57.31 45.75
CA ALA A 450 49.17 58.71 45.77
C ALA A 450 49.10 59.27 47.20
N SER A 451 48.62 58.48 48.18
CA SER A 451 48.68 58.86 49.59
C SER A 451 50.12 59.00 50.07
N ALA A 452 50.98 58.00 49.84
CA ALA A 452 52.38 58.05 50.24
C ALA A 452 53.14 59.23 49.61
N LEU A 453 52.83 59.60 48.37
CA LEU A 453 53.36 60.80 47.71
C LEU A 453 52.79 62.09 48.32
N LYS A 454 51.50 62.14 48.62
CA LYS A 454 50.83 63.27 49.29
C LYS A 454 51.39 63.51 50.69
N ASP A 455 51.64 62.45 51.45
CA ASP A 455 52.23 62.49 52.79
C ASP A 455 53.72 62.89 52.74
N LYS A 456 54.45 62.44 51.71
CA LYS A 456 55.82 62.90 51.45
C LYS A 456 55.85 64.38 51.04
N VAL A 457 54.86 64.85 50.27
CA VAL A 457 54.71 66.27 49.90
C VAL A 457 54.28 67.13 51.10
N SER A 458 53.44 66.63 52.02
CA SER A 458 53.11 67.36 53.25
C SER A 458 54.30 67.43 54.21
N GLY A 459 55.06 66.34 54.35
CA GLY A 459 56.33 66.32 55.10
C GLY A 459 57.38 67.28 54.52
N LEU A 460 57.56 67.31 53.19
CA LEU A 460 58.45 68.27 52.52
C LEU A 460 57.95 69.72 52.66
N LYS A 461 56.63 69.96 52.69
CA LYS A 461 56.07 71.29 52.98
C LYS A 461 56.30 71.71 54.43
N SER A 462 56.17 70.80 55.39
CA SER A 462 56.54 71.07 56.79
C SER A 462 58.01 71.44 56.87
N GLN A 463 58.91 70.60 56.34
CA GLN A 463 60.35 70.87 56.35
C GLN A 463 60.72 72.20 55.68
N LEU A 464 60.05 72.56 54.58
CA LEU A 464 60.25 73.84 53.92
C LEU A 464 59.74 75.01 54.77
N GLN A 465 58.59 74.86 55.45
CA GLN A 465 58.08 75.84 56.40
C GLN A 465 59.00 75.96 57.62
N ASP A 466 59.46 74.85 58.21
CA ASP A 466 60.41 74.82 59.34
C ASP A 466 61.71 75.57 58.98
N ILE A 467 62.26 75.32 57.77
CA ILE A 467 63.44 76.01 57.24
C ILE A 467 63.15 77.50 56.99
N GLN A 468 61.96 77.85 56.52
CA GLN A 468 61.57 79.23 56.24
C GLN A 468 61.34 80.03 57.53
N GLU A 469 60.73 79.44 58.56
CA GLU A 469 60.60 80.01 59.90
C GLU A 469 61.97 80.20 60.56
N LEU A 470 62.90 79.23 60.43
CA LEU A 470 64.28 79.37 60.88
C LEU A 470 65.05 80.47 60.12
N TYR A 471 64.78 80.64 58.82
CA TYR A 471 65.36 81.70 58.01
C TYR A 471 64.84 83.09 58.41
N ASP A 472 63.53 83.23 58.59
CA ASP A 472 62.90 84.48 59.05
C ASP A 472 63.30 84.83 60.49
N GLN A 473 63.49 83.82 61.36
CA GLN A 473 64.07 83.99 62.70
C GLN A 473 65.52 84.50 62.62
N SER A 474 66.35 83.91 61.75
CA SER A 474 67.73 84.35 61.53
C SER A 474 67.82 85.75 60.93
N LEU A 475 66.89 86.14 60.05
CA LEU A 475 66.75 87.51 59.57
C LEU A 475 66.38 88.47 60.69
N GLN A 476 65.40 88.12 61.54
CA GLN A 476 65.03 88.93 62.71
C GLN A 476 66.20 89.13 63.67
N ASP A 477 66.96 88.08 63.97
CA ASP A 477 68.17 88.17 64.80
C ASP A 477 69.23 89.07 64.14
N MET A 478 69.47 88.93 62.84
CA MET A 478 70.38 89.79 62.08
C MET A 478 69.94 91.27 62.08
N HIS A 479 68.65 91.55 61.99
CA HIS A 479 68.10 92.91 62.12
C HIS A 479 68.25 93.44 63.54
N ALA A 480 67.97 92.63 64.58
CA ALA A 480 68.18 92.99 65.97
C ALA A 480 69.67 93.18 66.33
N HIS A 481 70.58 92.50 65.63
CA HIS A 481 72.03 92.73 65.75
C HIS A 481 72.47 94.02 65.06
N ARG A 482 71.93 94.35 63.88
CA ARG A 482 72.18 95.65 63.22
C ARG A 482 71.66 96.83 64.04
N ALA A 483 70.43 96.77 64.55
CA ALA A 483 69.89 97.83 65.40
C ALA A 483 70.79 98.10 66.63
N ARG A 484 71.26 97.04 67.31
CA ARG A 484 72.22 97.17 68.42
C ARG A 484 73.60 97.69 67.99
N GLN A 485 74.04 97.41 66.75
CA GLN A 485 75.27 98.02 66.19
C GLN A 485 75.08 99.51 65.89
N GLU A 486 73.92 99.90 65.39
CA GLU A 486 73.56 101.30 65.11
C GLU A 486 73.39 102.11 66.42
N GLU A 487 72.76 101.54 67.45
CA GLU A 487 72.72 102.09 68.82
C GLU A 487 74.13 102.30 69.40
N LEU A 488 75.00 101.30 69.28
CA LEU A 488 76.40 101.40 69.75
C LEU A 488 77.21 102.42 68.93
N ALA A 489 76.98 102.53 67.62
CA ALA A 489 77.61 103.56 66.79
C ALA A 489 77.18 104.97 67.23
N GLY A 490 75.89 105.18 67.49
CA GLY A 490 75.38 106.44 68.04
C GLY A 490 76.00 106.80 69.39
N HIS A 491 76.13 105.85 70.31
CA HIS A 491 76.83 106.07 71.59
C HIS A 491 78.32 106.41 71.41
N ILE A 492 78.99 105.82 70.41
CA ILE A 492 80.38 106.15 70.07
C ILE A 492 80.48 107.56 69.47
N GLU A 493 79.55 107.96 68.61
CA GLU A 493 79.49 109.34 68.09
C GLU A 493 79.23 110.36 69.19
N ASP A 494 78.27 110.09 70.11
CA ASP A 494 78.01 110.94 71.27
C ASP A 494 79.25 111.08 72.16
N LEU A 495 79.93 109.97 72.50
CA LEU A 495 81.20 109.98 73.23
C LEU A 495 82.28 110.79 72.49
N VAL A 496 82.39 110.67 71.17
CA VAL A 496 83.33 111.46 70.37
C VAL A 496 82.97 112.95 70.39
N THR A 497 81.68 113.33 70.38
CA THR A 497 81.31 114.75 70.56
C THR A 497 81.56 115.25 71.97
N GLN A 498 81.42 114.42 73.01
CA GLN A 498 81.76 114.79 74.39
C GLN A 498 83.28 115.01 74.53
N VAL A 499 84.10 114.08 74.04
CA VAL A 499 85.58 114.21 74.04
C VAL A 499 86.03 115.46 73.26
N LYS A 500 85.39 115.81 72.14
CA LYS A 500 85.68 117.05 71.41
C LYS A 500 85.35 118.31 72.23
N ARG A 501 84.20 118.35 72.91
CA ARG A 501 83.85 119.49 73.80
C ARG A 501 84.82 119.63 74.98
N GLU A 502 85.26 118.51 75.57
CA GLU A 502 86.30 118.49 76.61
C GLU A 502 87.68 118.96 76.08
N GLN A 503 88.01 118.65 74.82
CA GLN A 503 89.22 119.15 74.16
C GLN A 503 89.13 120.66 73.90
N GLU A 504 88.02 121.15 73.33
CA GLU A 504 87.75 122.58 73.10
C GLU A 504 87.79 123.38 74.41
N ALA A 505 87.21 122.84 75.49
CA ALA A 505 87.26 123.44 76.83
C ALA A 505 88.69 123.50 77.40
N ARG A 506 89.48 122.43 77.23
CA ARG A 506 90.91 122.42 77.63
C ARG A 506 91.71 123.44 76.85
N GLU A 507 91.55 123.52 75.53
CA GLU A 507 92.24 124.54 74.72
C GLU A 507 91.84 125.97 75.13
N SER A 508 90.60 126.22 75.56
CA SER A 508 90.23 127.54 76.10
C SER A 508 90.92 127.87 77.42
N LEU A 509 90.98 126.91 78.35
CA LEU A 509 91.65 127.08 79.65
C LEU A 509 93.18 127.21 79.50
N GLU A 510 93.78 126.52 78.53
CA GLU A 510 95.20 126.62 78.20
C GLU A 510 95.54 128.02 77.68
N ARG A 511 94.70 128.59 76.78
CA ARG A 511 94.82 129.99 76.31
C ARG A 511 94.66 131.02 77.43
N GLU A 512 93.73 130.79 78.36
CA GLU A 512 93.58 131.66 79.55
C GLU A 512 94.81 131.62 80.46
N PHE A 513 95.41 130.44 80.67
CA PHE A 513 96.67 130.29 81.40
C PHE A 513 97.82 131.05 80.72
N ASP A 514 97.95 130.88 79.40
CA ASP A 514 98.97 131.50 78.55
C ASP A 514 98.95 133.05 78.68
N ASP A 515 97.76 133.65 78.70
CA ASP A 515 97.61 135.11 78.87
C ASP A 515 97.82 135.58 80.32
N VAL A 516 97.48 134.76 81.32
CA VAL A 516 97.85 135.02 82.72
C VAL A 516 99.37 135.01 82.90
N GLU A 517 100.10 134.03 82.34
CA GLU A 517 101.57 134.01 82.41
C GLU A 517 102.20 135.24 81.74
N LYS A 518 101.71 135.66 80.57
CA LYS A 518 102.18 136.88 79.87
C LYS A 518 101.99 138.14 80.72
N THR A 519 100.87 138.26 81.43
CA THR A 519 100.65 139.40 82.34
C THR A 519 101.58 139.35 83.54
N HIS A 520 101.76 138.18 84.18
CA HIS A 520 102.67 138.01 85.31
C HIS A 520 104.14 138.29 84.94
N GLU A 521 104.62 137.82 83.78
CA GLU A 521 105.95 138.19 83.28
C GLU A 521 106.10 139.71 83.10
N SER A 522 105.04 140.39 82.65
CA SER A 522 105.07 141.85 82.43
C SER A 522 105.23 142.63 83.74
N GLU A 523 104.65 142.12 84.83
CA GLU A 523 104.80 142.67 86.18
C GLU A 523 106.18 142.36 86.76
N LEU A 524 106.67 141.13 86.60
CA LEU A 524 108.03 140.74 87.00
C LEU A 524 109.11 141.59 86.27
N ARG A 525 108.85 141.99 85.02
CA ARG A 525 109.70 142.91 84.25
C ARG A 525 109.59 144.37 84.71
N ARG A 526 108.53 144.78 85.41
CA ARG A 526 108.43 146.10 86.08
C ARG A 526 109.18 146.09 87.42
N GLU A 527 108.92 145.07 88.25
CA GLU A 527 109.60 144.82 89.53
C GLU A 527 111.12 144.84 89.37
N ARG A 528 111.66 144.12 88.37
CA ARG A 528 113.11 144.07 88.10
C ARG A 528 113.72 145.44 87.80
N ARG A 529 113.05 146.31 87.01
CA ARG A 529 113.56 147.67 86.73
C ARG A 529 113.59 148.53 88.00
N ALA A 530 112.53 148.45 88.80
CA ALA A 530 112.47 149.14 90.09
C ALA A 530 113.46 148.58 91.15
N LEU A 531 114.09 147.44 90.86
CA LEU A 531 115.20 146.87 91.65
C LEU A 531 116.56 147.30 91.08
N GLU A 532 116.72 147.30 89.75
CA GLU A 532 117.91 147.85 89.05
C GLU A 532 118.16 149.33 89.39
N ASP A 533 117.10 150.15 89.45
CA ASP A 533 117.16 151.54 89.90
C ASP A 533 117.74 151.66 91.34
N LYS A 534 117.32 150.78 92.26
CA LYS A 534 117.79 150.76 93.66
C LYS A 534 119.23 150.25 93.76
N ASP A 535 119.59 149.23 92.97
CA ASP A 535 120.96 148.74 92.85
C ASP A 535 121.92 149.80 92.30
N SER A 536 121.45 150.70 91.42
CA SER A 536 122.26 151.82 90.93
C SER A 536 122.61 152.81 92.05
N ALA A 537 121.64 153.13 92.92
CA ALA A 537 121.86 153.99 94.09
C ALA A 537 122.79 153.32 95.12
N LEU A 538 122.64 152.01 95.37
CA LEU A 538 123.53 151.24 96.24
C LEU A 538 124.96 151.19 95.70
N ARG A 539 125.16 150.99 94.38
CA ARG A 539 126.50 151.03 93.76
C ARG A 539 127.19 152.37 93.96
N SER A 540 126.47 153.49 93.81
CA SER A 540 127.03 154.82 94.09
C SER A 540 127.55 154.97 95.53
N THR A 541 126.88 154.38 96.52
CA THR A 541 127.36 154.39 97.91
C THR A 541 128.51 153.42 98.18
N LEU A 542 128.66 152.38 97.34
CA LEU A 542 129.78 151.43 97.39
C LEU A 542 131.07 152.04 96.82
N ASP A 543 130.96 152.88 95.79
CA ASP A 543 132.11 153.54 95.16
C ASP A 543 132.78 154.58 96.09
N ASP A 544 131.99 155.28 96.92
CA ASP A 544 132.54 156.13 97.99
C ASP A 544 133.23 155.31 99.10
N LEU A 545 132.70 154.12 99.43
CA LEU A 545 133.31 153.22 100.40
C LEU A 545 134.65 152.66 99.91
N THR A 546 134.72 152.19 98.65
CA THR A 546 135.94 151.57 98.10
C THR A 546 137.11 152.55 97.97
N ARG A 547 136.85 153.85 97.75
CA ARG A 547 137.87 154.91 97.83
C ARG A 547 138.56 154.99 99.20
N THR A 548 137.84 154.71 100.28
CA THR A 548 138.45 154.68 101.63
C THR A 548 139.30 153.42 101.85
N GLN A 549 138.91 152.30 101.24
CA GLN A 549 139.58 151.00 101.39
C GLN A 549 140.87 150.90 100.54
N SER A 550 140.95 151.57 99.39
CA SER A 550 142.16 151.54 98.54
C SER A 550 143.42 152.11 99.22
N LEU A 551 143.27 153.06 100.14
CA LEU A 551 144.37 153.62 100.93
C LEU A 551 144.93 152.64 101.98
N LEU A 552 144.14 151.64 102.40
CA LEU A 552 144.53 150.64 103.40
C LEU A 552 145.28 149.46 102.76
N SER A 553 144.78 148.97 101.63
CA SER A 553 145.35 147.82 100.90
C SER A 553 146.82 148.03 100.50
N GLN A 554 147.20 149.26 100.11
CA GLN A 554 148.57 149.61 99.73
C GLN A 554 149.61 149.42 100.85
N ARG A 555 149.20 149.19 102.11
CA ARG A 555 150.11 148.98 103.25
C ARG A 555 150.22 147.52 103.73
N GLN A 556 149.47 146.60 103.15
CA GLN A 556 149.49 145.18 103.56
C GLN A 556 150.23 144.27 102.56
N GLY A 557 150.27 144.65 101.26
CA GLY A 557 150.91 143.85 100.22
C GLY A 557 152.43 143.63 100.38
N ASP A 558 153.12 144.52 101.09
CA ASP A 558 154.60 144.48 101.25
C ASP A 558 155.10 143.35 102.18
N LEU A 559 154.22 142.67 102.94
CA LEU A 559 154.64 141.85 104.09
C LEU A 559 154.58 140.33 103.88
N GLU A 560 153.60 139.80 103.13
CA GLU A 560 153.42 138.33 102.99
C GLU A 560 154.26 137.69 101.87
N ALA A 561 154.91 138.48 101.02
CA ALA A 561 155.84 137.99 99.99
C ALA A 561 156.99 137.11 100.54
N VAL A 562 157.24 137.15 101.86
CA VAL A 562 158.25 136.35 102.56
C VAL A 562 157.78 134.92 102.87
N GLN A 563 156.47 134.64 102.97
CA GLN A 563 155.98 133.35 103.48
C GLN A 563 156.08 132.18 102.48
N ASN A 564 156.17 132.47 101.18
CA ASN A 564 156.22 131.44 100.12
C ASN A 564 157.50 130.58 100.13
N ALA A 565 158.50 130.89 100.96
CA ALA A 565 159.79 130.20 100.98
C ALA A 565 159.88 128.98 101.92
N LEU A 566 158.82 128.62 102.66
CA LEU A 566 158.94 127.70 103.81
C LEU A 566 158.40 126.27 103.59
N ARG A 567 157.50 126.01 102.64
CA ARG A 567 156.80 124.69 102.51
C ARG A 567 157.39 123.67 101.55
N ASP A 568 158.45 124.02 100.81
CA ASP A 568 159.30 123.03 100.12
C ASP A 568 159.99 122.04 101.09
N MET A 569 159.91 122.28 102.41
CA MET A 569 160.42 121.39 103.45
C MET A 569 159.50 120.22 103.83
N GLU A 570 158.19 120.23 103.50
CA GLU A 570 157.25 119.20 103.99
C GLU A 570 157.20 117.92 103.13
N GLN A 571 157.89 117.86 101.99
CA GLN A 571 157.91 116.71 101.05
C GLN A 571 158.70 115.47 101.56
N ARG A 572 158.77 115.23 102.88
CA ARG A 572 159.60 114.17 103.50
C ARG A 572 158.98 113.50 104.75
N SER A 573 157.67 113.26 104.81
CA SER A 573 157.08 112.51 105.94
C SER A 573 155.86 111.63 105.61
N LYS A 574 156.08 110.30 105.62
CA LYS A 574 155.09 109.18 105.65
C LYS A 574 154.34 108.95 104.33
N GLU A 575 154.19 107.74 103.77
CA GLU A 575 154.41 106.33 104.22
C GLU A 575 153.49 105.79 105.34
N LEU A 576 152.37 105.13 104.96
CA LEU A 576 151.84 103.82 105.46
C LEU A 576 150.32 103.60 105.16
N GLY A 577 149.90 102.39 104.75
CA GLY A 577 148.47 101.95 104.74
C GLY A 577 148.04 100.99 103.59
N GLU A 578 147.21 99.96 103.87
CA GLU A 578 146.80 98.85 102.96
C GLU A 578 145.39 98.27 103.35
N THR A 579 144.80 97.12 102.92
CA THR A 579 145.14 95.94 102.05
C THR A 579 143.86 95.17 101.54
N HIS A 580 144.02 94.15 100.66
CA HIS A 580 143.18 92.93 100.48
C HIS A 580 141.75 93.00 99.84
N THR A 581 141.01 91.88 99.61
CA THR A 581 141.11 90.88 98.49
C THR A 581 139.79 90.08 98.27
N THR A 582 139.73 89.18 97.26
CA THR A 582 138.77 88.06 96.97
C THR A 582 137.58 88.29 96.01
N ALA A 583 137.56 87.55 94.87
CA ALA A 583 136.40 87.47 93.94
C ALA A 583 136.46 86.37 92.85
N ARG A 584 137.66 85.90 92.43
CA ARG A 584 137.87 85.34 91.06
C ARG A 584 137.63 83.82 90.86
N PHE A 585 137.35 83.03 91.90
CA PHE A 585 137.35 81.55 91.79
C PHE A 585 135.95 80.92 91.57
N SER A 586 134.86 81.62 91.89
CA SER A 586 133.49 81.09 91.80
C SER A 586 133.01 80.85 90.36
N LEU A 587 133.27 81.82 89.47
CA LEU A 587 132.75 81.82 88.08
C LEU A 587 133.22 80.65 87.21
N GLN A 588 134.27 79.91 87.60
CA GLN A 588 134.84 78.85 86.78
C GLN A 588 134.04 77.54 86.84
N LEU A 589 133.41 77.20 87.98
CA LEU A 589 132.68 75.93 88.13
C LEU A 589 131.34 75.91 87.37
N GLU A 590 130.72 77.07 87.19
CA GLU A 590 129.36 77.19 86.64
C GLU A 590 129.33 76.93 85.13
N VAL A 591 130.38 77.34 84.42
CA VAL A 591 130.57 77.12 82.97
C VAL A 591 130.61 75.63 82.59
N ASP A 592 131.22 74.79 83.41
CA ASP A 592 131.34 73.35 83.13
C ASP A 592 130.09 72.55 83.51
N ARG A 593 129.17 73.13 84.29
CA ARG A 593 127.85 72.52 84.52
C ARG A 593 127.01 72.58 83.24
N LEU A 594 126.83 73.79 82.69
CA LEU A 594 125.93 74.07 81.56
C LEU A 594 126.21 73.21 80.33
N LYS A 595 127.48 72.96 80.00
CA LYS A 595 127.88 72.11 78.85
C LYS A 595 127.24 70.72 78.91
N ARG A 596 127.28 70.06 80.07
CA ARG A 596 126.78 68.69 80.26
C ARG A 596 125.25 68.58 80.20
N ASP A 597 124.55 69.71 80.30
CA ASP A 597 123.09 69.76 80.22
C ASP A 597 122.62 70.04 78.78
N VAL A 598 123.47 70.60 77.91
CA VAL A 598 123.23 70.73 76.45
C VAL A 598 123.32 69.36 75.77
N ASP A 599 124.40 68.61 76.00
CA ASP A 599 124.66 67.32 75.34
C ASP A 599 123.48 66.33 75.44
N ARG A 600 122.76 66.32 76.57
CA ARG A 600 121.60 65.43 76.79
C ARG A 600 120.37 65.82 75.95
N LEU A 601 120.15 67.12 75.75
CA LEU A 601 118.99 67.61 75.01
C LEU A 601 119.13 67.32 73.50
N GLU A 602 120.35 67.33 72.97
CA GLU A 602 120.61 66.92 71.58
C GLU A 602 120.36 65.41 71.39
N ASP A 603 120.76 64.60 72.36
CA ASP A 603 120.53 63.14 72.40
C ASP A 603 119.02 62.80 72.44
N GLU A 604 118.22 63.53 73.23
CA GLU A 604 116.76 63.38 73.31
C GLU A 604 116.05 63.87 72.02
N LEU A 605 116.54 64.96 71.40
CA LEU A 605 116.06 65.46 70.11
C LEU A 605 116.33 64.45 68.97
N SER A 606 117.44 63.71 69.03
CA SER A 606 117.76 62.68 68.03
C SER A 606 116.75 61.52 68.04
N ARG A 607 116.34 61.08 69.24
CA ARG A 607 115.41 59.95 69.45
C ARG A 607 114.01 60.29 68.99
N THR A 608 113.49 61.44 69.42
CA THR A 608 112.13 61.90 69.06
C THR A 608 111.96 62.09 67.56
N ARG A 609 113.00 62.55 66.83
CA ARG A 609 112.98 62.60 65.35
C ARG A 609 112.88 61.23 64.71
N LYS A 610 113.56 60.22 65.26
CA LYS A 610 113.46 58.84 64.76
C LYS A 610 112.06 58.26 64.99
N ASP A 611 111.51 58.41 66.20
CA ASP A 611 110.18 57.91 66.55
C ASP A 611 109.06 58.52 65.69
N VAL A 612 109.25 59.73 65.16
CA VAL A 612 108.35 60.36 64.18
C VAL A 612 108.52 59.73 62.79
N GLY A 613 109.76 59.56 62.31
CA GLY A 613 110.03 58.92 61.01
C GLY A 613 109.51 57.48 60.92
N ASP A 614 109.71 56.68 61.97
CA ASP A 614 109.20 55.31 62.05
C ASP A 614 107.65 55.29 62.03
N ARG A 615 106.99 56.26 62.70
CA ARG A 615 105.52 56.41 62.66
C ARG A 615 104.99 56.83 61.29
N GLU A 616 105.65 57.79 60.62
CA GLU A 616 105.29 58.19 59.26
C GLU A 616 105.37 57.01 58.27
N GLY A 617 106.40 56.16 58.38
CA GLY A 617 106.51 54.92 57.60
C GLY A 617 105.27 54.04 57.74
N THR A 618 104.91 53.69 58.99
CA THR A 618 103.70 52.88 59.25
C THR A 618 102.38 53.56 58.87
N THR A 619 102.38 54.86 58.59
CA THR A 619 101.18 55.57 58.11
C THR A 619 101.07 55.41 56.60
N ARG A 620 102.16 55.63 55.87
CA ARG A 620 102.24 55.40 54.42
C ARG A 620 101.93 53.96 54.06
N ASP A 621 102.48 52.98 54.79
CA ASP A 621 102.19 51.54 54.59
C ASP A 621 100.68 51.20 54.72
N ARG A 622 99.96 51.91 55.59
CA ARG A 622 98.50 51.73 55.77
C ARG A 622 97.71 52.40 54.65
N GLU A 623 98.10 53.60 54.22
CA GLU A 623 97.49 54.32 53.10
C GLU A 623 97.63 53.51 51.79
N ASP A 624 98.81 52.96 51.55
CA ASP A 624 99.12 52.08 50.41
C ASP A 624 98.27 50.80 50.42
N LEU A 625 98.01 50.22 51.60
CA LEU A 625 97.13 49.06 51.76
C LEU A 625 95.66 49.43 51.55
N ILE A 626 95.22 50.58 52.07
CA ILE A 626 93.86 51.09 51.87
C ILE A 626 93.58 51.33 50.38
N HIS A 627 94.52 51.93 49.64
CA HIS A 627 94.36 52.12 48.19
C HIS A 627 94.31 50.80 47.40
N LYS A 628 95.09 49.78 47.78
CA LYS A 628 95.01 48.44 47.18
C LYS A 628 93.64 47.81 47.44
N LEU A 629 93.15 47.85 48.67
CA LEU A 629 91.82 47.34 49.03
C LEU A 629 90.68 48.13 48.35
N GLN A 630 90.81 49.45 48.16
CA GLN A 630 89.84 50.25 47.40
C GLN A 630 89.80 49.85 45.93
N LEU A 631 90.95 49.61 45.30
CA LEU A 631 91.04 49.12 43.92
C LEU A 631 90.43 47.72 43.78
N GLU A 632 90.72 46.81 44.71
CA GLU A 632 90.11 45.47 44.75
C GLU A 632 88.60 45.54 44.93
N VAL A 633 88.07 46.40 45.81
CA VAL A 633 86.62 46.61 45.98
C VAL A 633 85.98 47.17 44.70
N GLN A 634 86.62 48.11 43.99
CA GLN A 634 86.11 48.61 42.71
C GLN A 634 86.13 47.54 41.61
N GLN A 635 87.17 46.71 41.54
CA GLN A 635 87.26 45.60 40.61
C GLN A 635 86.22 44.51 40.89
N LEU A 636 86.03 44.14 42.16
CA LEU A 636 84.99 43.18 42.56
C LEU A 636 83.58 43.72 42.33
N THR A 637 83.35 45.02 42.55
CA THR A 637 82.05 45.66 42.28
C THR A 637 81.72 45.70 40.78
N THR A 638 82.70 46.00 39.93
CA THR A 638 82.51 45.99 38.46
C THR A 638 82.38 44.57 37.90
N GLN A 639 83.09 43.59 38.45
CA GLN A 639 82.88 42.17 38.14
C GLN A 639 81.49 41.68 38.58
N LEU A 640 81.02 42.05 39.77
CA LEU A 640 79.68 41.68 40.25
C LEU A 640 78.58 42.33 39.40
N SER A 641 78.75 43.60 39.02
CA SER A 641 77.82 44.32 38.13
C SER A 641 77.72 43.65 36.75
N THR A 642 78.85 43.38 36.11
CA THR A 642 78.89 42.72 34.79
C THR A 642 78.37 41.29 34.82
N GLN A 643 78.67 40.51 35.86
CA GLN A 643 78.07 39.18 36.06
C GLN A 643 76.56 39.24 36.28
N THR A 644 76.06 40.23 37.03
CA THR A 644 74.62 40.42 37.28
C THR A 644 73.89 40.79 35.98
N GLN A 645 74.45 41.70 35.17
CA GLN A 645 73.88 42.06 33.87
C GLN A 645 73.95 40.90 32.86
N ALA A 646 75.04 40.13 32.86
CA ALA A 646 75.14 38.91 32.06
C ALA A 646 74.07 37.89 32.45
N ARG A 647 73.87 37.64 33.76
CA ARG A 647 72.84 36.73 34.28
C ARG A 647 71.42 37.18 33.92
N LEU A 648 71.12 38.48 33.99
CA LEU A 648 69.84 39.04 33.54
C LEU A 648 69.62 38.76 32.04
N SER A 649 70.60 39.09 31.19
CA SER A 649 70.50 38.85 29.74
C SER A 649 70.41 37.36 29.36
N LEU A 650 70.88 36.46 30.24
CA LEU A 650 70.72 35.01 30.09
C LEU A 650 69.36 34.51 30.58
N SER A 651 68.77 35.14 31.60
CA SER A 651 67.37 34.90 31.98
C SER A 651 66.44 35.32 30.85
N GLU A 652 66.51 36.57 30.39
CA GLU A 652 65.69 37.09 29.29
C GLU A 652 65.75 36.20 28.03
N LYS A 653 66.92 35.65 27.71
CA LYS A 653 67.11 34.68 26.61
C LYS A 653 66.53 33.30 26.92
N LEU A 654 66.62 32.82 28.15
CA LEU A 654 66.01 31.57 28.59
C LEU A 654 64.48 31.69 28.61
N ASP A 655 63.94 32.80 29.11
CA ASP A 655 62.51 33.07 29.25
C ASP A 655 61.85 33.25 27.87
N SER A 656 62.50 33.98 26.95
CA SER A 656 62.07 34.07 25.55
C SER A 656 62.20 32.74 24.79
N ALA A 657 63.26 31.95 25.03
CA ALA A 657 63.39 30.61 24.47
C ALA A 657 62.29 29.67 24.98
N GLN A 658 62.00 29.65 26.29
CA GLN A 658 60.91 28.87 26.89
C GLN A 658 59.53 29.31 26.38
N SER A 659 59.32 30.62 26.18
CA SER A 659 58.11 31.14 25.55
C SER A 659 57.96 30.58 24.13
N SER A 660 58.99 30.72 23.29
CA SER A 660 58.97 30.21 21.91
C SER A 660 58.79 28.69 21.82
N LEU A 661 59.35 27.93 22.78
CA LEU A 661 59.19 26.49 22.89
C LEU A 661 57.73 26.13 23.20
N LYS A 662 57.11 26.78 24.19
CA LYS A 662 55.69 26.59 24.53
C LYS A 662 54.77 26.90 23.33
N THR A 663 55.07 27.96 22.57
CA THR A 663 54.32 28.28 21.34
C THR A 663 54.47 27.16 20.30
N ALA A 664 55.69 26.70 20.04
CA ALA A 664 55.96 25.61 19.09
C ALA A 664 55.37 24.26 19.53
N GLU A 665 55.31 23.99 20.83
CA GLU A 665 54.65 22.81 21.40
C GLU A 665 53.13 22.88 21.23
N ALA A 666 52.51 24.05 21.47
CA ALA A 666 51.08 24.28 21.25
C ALA A 666 50.72 24.17 19.75
N GLU A 667 51.52 24.74 18.85
CA GLU A 667 51.38 24.55 17.41
C GLU A 667 51.52 23.07 17.02
N SER A 668 52.54 22.38 17.52
CA SER A 668 52.78 20.96 17.27
C SER A 668 51.64 20.06 17.78
N PHE A 669 50.98 20.45 18.87
CA PHE A 669 49.75 19.81 19.34
C PHE A 669 48.58 20.09 18.39
N GLY A 670 48.36 21.35 17.99
CA GLY A 670 47.33 21.74 17.03
C GLY A 670 47.47 21.05 15.67
N TYR A 671 48.68 20.89 15.15
CA TYR A 671 48.94 20.11 13.92
C TYR A 671 48.64 18.61 14.10
N ARG A 672 48.94 18.03 15.28
CA ARG A 672 48.58 16.62 15.59
C ARG A 672 47.08 16.41 15.70
N THR A 673 46.34 17.34 16.31
CA THR A 673 44.87 17.29 16.36
C THR A 673 44.27 17.39 14.96
N ARG A 674 44.73 18.35 14.14
CA ARG A 674 44.32 18.48 12.72
C ARG A 674 44.65 17.24 11.89
N MET A 675 45.80 16.60 12.13
CA MET A 675 46.16 15.33 11.48
C MET A 675 45.15 14.23 11.84
N ASN A 676 44.85 14.03 13.13
CA ASN A 676 43.87 13.04 13.58
C ASN A 676 42.46 13.32 13.02
N GLU A 677 42.05 14.58 12.92
CA GLU A 677 40.81 14.97 12.25
C GLU A 677 40.80 14.62 10.75
N LEU A 678 41.90 14.87 10.04
CA LEU A 678 42.00 14.55 8.61
C LEU A 678 42.06 13.03 8.37
N GLU A 679 42.74 12.27 9.22
CA GLU A 679 42.76 10.80 9.15
C GLU A 679 41.40 10.19 9.48
N THR A 680 40.68 10.70 10.48
CA THR A 680 39.33 10.22 10.81
C THR A 680 38.30 10.60 9.74
N ARG A 681 38.39 11.79 9.13
CA ARG A 681 37.61 12.15 7.94
C ARG A 681 37.93 11.23 6.76
N LEU A 682 39.20 11.07 6.39
CA LEU A 682 39.63 10.18 5.31
C LEU A 682 39.17 8.73 5.53
N SER A 683 39.24 8.23 6.77
CA SER A 683 38.76 6.89 7.13
C SER A 683 37.23 6.76 7.08
N LYS A 684 36.48 7.84 7.32
CA LYS A 684 35.03 7.90 7.10
C LYS A 684 34.72 7.90 5.60
N ASP A 685 35.42 8.72 4.82
CA ASP A 685 35.20 8.88 3.38
C ASP A 685 35.57 7.62 2.59
N GLN A 686 36.64 6.91 2.98
CA GLN A 686 36.95 5.58 2.45
C GLN A 686 35.84 4.55 2.74
N ARG A 687 35.22 4.63 3.93
CA ARG A 687 34.10 3.75 4.31
C ARG A 687 32.81 4.08 3.57
N THR A 688 32.49 5.36 3.34
CA THR A 688 31.33 5.75 2.51
C THR A 688 31.55 5.41 1.04
N LEU A 689 32.76 5.61 0.50
CA LEU A 689 33.14 5.21 -0.86
C LEU A 689 32.95 3.70 -1.06
N LEU A 690 33.51 2.86 -0.18
CA LEU A 690 33.35 1.41 -0.23
C LEU A 690 31.89 0.98 -0.05
N SER A 691 31.10 1.68 0.78
CA SER A 691 29.66 1.40 0.90
C SER A 691 28.92 1.72 -0.40
N ALA A 692 29.23 2.83 -1.06
CA ALA A 692 28.64 3.22 -2.33
C ALA A 692 29.06 2.29 -3.47
N GLU A 693 30.34 1.88 -3.54
CA GLU A 693 30.83 0.92 -4.54
C GLU A 693 30.09 -0.42 -4.43
N ASN A 694 29.93 -0.94 -3.21
CA ASN A 694 29.15 -2.17 -2.98
C ASN A 694 27.67 -1.99 -3.38
N GLN A 695 27.02 -0.88 -2.98
CA GLN A 695 25.64 -0.59 -3.39
C GLN A 695 25.48 -0.52 -4.91
N TYR A 696 26.40 0.14 -5.63
CA TYR A 696 26.36 0.18 -7.10
C TYR A 696 26.63 -1.19 -7.73
N ARG A 697 27.50 -2.01 -7.12
CA ARG A 697 27.79 -3.39 -7.56
C ARG A 697 26.58 -4.30 -7.39
N ASP A 698 25.85 -4.18 -6.28
CA ASP A 698 24.63 -4.94 -5.99
C ASP A 698 23.51 -4.50 -6.94
N GLN A 699 23.25 -3.19 -7.08
CA GLN A 699 22.29 -2.65 -8.05
C GLN A 699 22.60 -3.08 -9.50
N LEU A 700 23.88 -3.12 -9.90
CA LEU A 700 24.29 -3.61 -11.22
C LEU A 700 23.96 -5.10 -11.38
N THR A 701 24.15 -5.89 -10.32
CA THR A 701 23.88 -7.34 -10.29
C THR A 701 22.37 -7.62 -10.36
N GLU A 702 21.55 -6.87 -9.61
CA GLU A 702 20.09 -6.93 -9.67
C GLU A 702 19.57 -6.55 -11.07
N ARG A 703 20.01 -5.40 -11.62
CA ARG A 703 19.63 -4.94 -12.97
C ARG A 703 20.01 -5.96 -14.04
N ASN A 704 21.21 -6.53 -13.97
CA ASN A 704 21.66 -7.58 -14.90
C ASN A 704 20.84 -8.86 -14.76
N THR A 705 20.40 -9.21 -13.55
CA THR A 705 19.55 -10.39 -13.29
C THR A 705 18.13 -10.18 -13.83
N LEU A 706 17.54 -9.00 -13.61
CA LEU A 706 16.24 -8.61 -14.16
C LEU A 706 16.25 -8.58 -15.69
N LEU A 707 17.28 -7.98 -16.30
CA LEU A 707 17.42 -7.94 -17.76
C LEU A 707 17.57 -9.34 -18.37
N LEU A 708 18.38 -10.22 -17.77
CA LEU A 708 18.51 -11.61 -18.21
C LEU A 708 17.18 -12.37 -18.06
N THR A 709 16.41 -12.09 -17.01
CA THR A 709 15.10 -12.69 -16.77
C THR A 709 14.07 -12.23 -17.81
N ILE A 710 14.00 -10.93 -18.09
CA ILE A 710 13.11 -10.35 -19.13
C ILE A 710 13.44 -10.94 -20.50
N TYR A 711 14.72 -11.03 -20.85
CA TYR A 711 15.20 -11.67 -22.08
C TYR A 711 14.73 -13.14 -22.15
N GLN A 712 14.93 -13.93 -21.09
CA GLN A 712 14.45 -15.33 -21.04
C GLN A 712 12.93 -15.48 -21.12
N TYR A 713 12.14 -14.50 -20.66
CA TYR A 713 10.69 -14.49 -20.89
C TYR A 713 10.33 -14.15 -22.33
N MET A 714 11.04 -13.20 -22.96
CA MET A 714 10.85 -12.90 -24.38
C MET A 714 11.22 -14.09 -25.28
N ASP A 715 12.27 -14.85 -24.97
CA ASP A 715 12.64 -16.08 -25.69
C ASP A 715 11.49 -17.10 -25.73
N LYS A 716 10.79 -17.28 -24.59
CA LYS A 716 9.61 -18.14 -24.46
C LYS A 716 8.42 -17.61 -25.25
N ILE A 717 8.12 -16.31 -25.12
CA ILE A 717 6.99 -15.65 -25.83
C ILE A 717 7.17 -15.74 -27.35
N LEU A 718 8.41 -15.59 -27.84
CA LEU A 718 8.76 -15.70 -29.25
C LEU A 718 8.91 -17.16 -29.74
N GLY A 719 8.80 -18.15 -28.85
CA GLY A 719 8.93 -19.58 -29.19
C GLY A 719 10.33 -20.02 -29.64
N VAL A 720 11.37 -19.21 -29.37
CA VAL A 720 12.74 -19.40 -29.88
C VAL A 720 13.40 -20.64 -29.28
N ASP A 721 12.92 -21.13 -28.14
CA ASP A 721 13.28 -22.41 -27.49
C ASP A 721 13.29 -23.63 -28.44
N LYS A 722 12.57 -23.56 -29.57
CA LYS A 722 12.49 -24.66 -30.56
C LYS A 722 13.43 -24.51 -31.77
N THR A 723 14.18 -23.41 -31.89
CA THR A 723 15.14 -23.24 -32.99
C THR A 723 16.54 -23.76 -32.62
N PRO A 724 17.14 -24.68 -33.40
CA PRO A 724 18.46 -25.21 -33.07
C PRO A 724 19.55 -24.14 -33.24
N LYS A 725 20.34 -23.93 -32.19
CA LYS A 725 21.36 -22.87 -32.08
C LYS A 725 22.49 -23.06 -33.12
N LYS A 726 22.37 -22.40 -34.27
CA LYS A 726 23.37 -22.44 -35.34
C LYS A 726 24.63 -21.63 -34.99
N GLY A 727 25.58 -22.29 -34.33
CA GLY A 727 27.00 -21.95 -34.35
C GLY A 727 27.45 -20.83 -33.40
N ASN A 728 28.09 -21.23 -32.30
CA ASN A 728 29.02 -20.48 -31.44
C ASN A 728 28.63 -19.07 -30.89
N GLN A 729 27.46 -18.53 -31.21
CA GLN A 729 26.88 -17.41 -30.46
C GLN A 729 26.41 -17.95 -29.10
N ALA A 730 27.33 -17.98 -28.14
CA ALA A 730 26.97 -18.11 -26.74
C ALA A 730 26.07 -16.93 -26.35
N GLU A 731 25.00 -17.20 -25.60
CA GLU A 731 24.11 -16.16 -25.09
C GLU A 731 24.91 -15.14 -24.28
N THR A 732 25.11 -13.96 -24.85
CA THR A 732 25.82 -12.86 -24.22
C THR A 732 24.96 -12.37 -23.06
N LYS A 733 25.35 -12.72 -21.85
CA LYS A 733 24.64 -12.31 -20.63
C LYS A 733 24.92 -10.82 -20.38
N PRO A 734 24.00 -10.06 -19.76
CA PRO A 734 24.18 -8.63 -19.50
C PRO A 734 25.52 -8.28 -18.83
N PHE A 735 26.01 -9.19 -17.97
CA PHE A 735 27.26 -9.05 -17.22
C PHE A 735 28.55 -9.49 -17.95
N THR A 736 28.47 -10.05 -19.18
CA THR A 736 29.68 -10.40 -19.97
C THR A 736 29.91 -9.48 -21.17
N ASN A 737 28.85 -9.10 -21.88
CA ASN A 737 28.90 -8.02 -22.87
C ASN A 737 27.51 -7.39 -23.05
N PHE A 738 27.30 -6.25 -22.40
CA PHE A 738 26.02 -5.54 -22.43
C PHE A 738 25.62 -5.09 -23.84
N SER A 739 26.57 -4.67 -24.70
CA SER A 739 26.26 -4.17 -26.04
C SER A 739 25.59 -5.25 -26.92
N VAL A 740 26.21 -6.43 -27.01
CA VAL A 740 25.68 -7.56 -27.78
C VAL A 740 24.41 -8.13 -27.12
N PHE A 741 24.28 -8.09 -25.79
CA PHE A 741 23.02 -8.41 -25.12
C PHE A 741 21.89 -7.44 -25.53
N HIS A 742 22.18 -6.14 -25.56
CA HIS A 742 21.23 -5.07 -25.91
C HIS A 742 20.75 -5.19 -27.37
N ASP A 743 21.66 -5.44 -28.32
CA ASP A 743 21.30 -5.65 -29.73
C ASP A 743 20.42 -6.90 -29.93
N ASN A 744 20.72 -7.99 -29.21
CA ASN A 744 19.90 -9.20 -29.20
C ASN A 744 18.51 -8.94 -28.57
N LEU A 745 18.43 -8.20 -27.47
CA LEU A 745 17.18 -7.80 -26.83
C LEU A 745 16.32 -6.93 -27.76
N ILE A 746 16.91 -5.93 -28.42
CA ILE A 746 16.23 -5.09 -29.42
C ILE A 746 15.71 -5.92 -30.59
N THR A 747 16.49 -6.88 -31.08
CA THR A 747 16.08 -7.76 -32.18
C THR A 747 14.84 -8.58 -31.81
N ARG A 748 14.79 -9.06 -30.57
CA ARG A 748 13.62 -9.79 -30.02
C ARG A 748 12.42 -8.88 -29.76
N LEU A 749 12.61 -7.65 -29.27
CA LEU A 749 11.54 -6.65 -29.13
C LEU A 749 10.90 -6.31 -30.48
N LYS A 750 11.69 -6.18 -31.55
CA LYS A 750 11.19 -5.98 -32.92
C LYS A 750 10.33 -7.15 -33.41
N ALA A 751 10.77 -8.39 -33.15
CA ALA A 751 9.98 -9.58 -33.47
C ALA A 751 8.65 -9.64 -32.69
N LEU A 752 8.67 -9.28 -31.41
CA LEU A 752 7.47 -9.23 -30.56
C LEU A 752 6.47 -8.17 -31.05
N SER A 753 6.97 -6.98 -31.41
CA SER A 753 6.17 -5.90 -31.97
C SER A 753 5.53 -6.29 -33.31
N GLN A 754 6.24 -7.03 -34.18
CA GLN A 754 5.67 -7.55 -35.42
C GLN A 754 4.53 -8.56 -35.14
N ILE A 755 4.70 -9.47 -34.17
CA ILE A 755 3.66 -10.42 -33.77
C ILE A 755 2.41 -9.70 -33.23
N GLN A 756 2.58 -8.60 -32.49
CA GLN A 756 1.47 -7.74 -32.06
C GLN A 756 0.73 -7.14 -33.25
N LEU A 757 1.44 -6.52 -34.20
CA LEU A 757 0.83 -5.91 -35.40
C LEU A 757 0.07 -6.96 -36.24
N ASP A 758 0.65 -8.15 -36.40
CA ASP A 758 0.01 -9.27 -37.12
C ASP A 758 -1.17 -9.85 -36.35
N PHE A 759 -1.21 -9.75 -35.02
CA PHE A 759 -2.38 -10.09 -34.20
C PHE A 759 -3.48 -9.04 -34.34
N GLU A 760 -3.19 -7.76 -34.14
CA GLU A 760 -4.15 -6.65 -34.31
C GLU A 760 -4.80 -6.66 -35.69
N LYS A 761 -4.02 -6.95 -36.74
CA LYS A 761 -4.53 -7.11 -38.11
C LYS A 761 -5.51 -8.29 -38.20
N ARG A 762 -5.15 -9.46 -37.67
CA ARG A 762 -6.03 -10.65 -37.69
C ARG A 762 -7.31 -10.45 -36.88
N VAL A 763 -7.27 -9.68 -35.79
CA VAL A 763 -8.46 -9.28 -35.03
C VAL A 763 -9.38 -8.40 -35.89
N LYS A 764 -8.85 -7.31 -36.48
CA LYS A 764 -9.63 -6.43 -37.37
C LYS A 764 -10.19 -7.16 -38.60
N ASP A 765 -9.41 -8.06 -39.20
CA ASP A 765 -9.83 -8.94 -40.30
C ASP A 765 -10.92 -9.96 -39.90
N ALA A 766 -11.11 -10.23 -38.61
CA ALA A 766 -12.17 -11.08 -38.08
C ALA A 766 -13.40 -10.26 -37.66
N GLU A 767 -13.20 -9.14 -36.96
CA GLU A 767 -14.23 -8.15 -36.61
C GLU A 767 -14.99 -7.67 -37.85
N GLY A 768 -14.29 -7.39 -38.95
CA GLY A 768 -14.91 -7.04 -40.23
C GLY A 768 -15.83 -8.13 -40.75
N LYS A 769 -15.36 -9.38 -40.81
CA LYS A 769 -16.15 -10.54 -41.28
C LYS A 769 -17.36 -10.85 -40.41
N PHE A 770 -17.26 -10.67 -39.09
CA PHE A 770 -18.41 -10.80 -38.19
C PHE A 770 -19.37 -9.61 -38.34
N THR A 771 -18.88 -8.39 -38.52
CA THR A 771 -19.69 -7.20 -38.79
C THR A 771 -20.48 -7.33 -40.09
N GLU A 772 -19.85 -7.82 -41.17
CA GLU A 772 -20.50 -8.13 -42.44
C GLU A 772 -21.62 -9.17 -42.29
N LYS A 773 -21.33 -10.28 -41.60
CA LYS A 773 -22.33 -11.34 -41.30
C LYS A 773 -23.49 -10.82 -40.45
N LEU A 774 -23.22 -10.00 -39.43
CA LEU A 774 -24.26 -9.36 -38.60
C LEU A 774 -25.11 -8.38 -39.41
N GLY A 775 -24.50 -7.59 -40.30
CA GLY A 775 -25.20 -6.71 -41.23
C GLY A 775 -26.09 -7.49 -42.20
N GLU A 776 -25.63 -8.64 -42.67
CA GLU A 776 -26.41 -9.50 -43.57
C GLU A 776 -27.57 -10.21 -42.84
N MET A 777 -27.34 -10.79 -41.67
CA MET A 777 -28.43 -11.36 -40.85
C MET A 777 -29.48 -10.30 -40.48
N ARG A 778 -29.08 -9.05 -40.21
CA ARG A 778 -30.02 -7.93 -40.01
C ARG A 778 -30.87 -7.66 -41.26
N ARG A 779 -30.29 -7.64 -42.47
CA ARG A 779 -31.07 -7.50 -43.72
C ARG A 779 -32.05 -8.65 -43.92
N GLN A 780 -31.64 -9.88 -43.60
CA GLN A 780 -32.50 -11.06 -43.73
C GLN A 780 -33.67 -11.00 -42.73
N LEU A 781 -33.43 -10.59 -41.48
CA LEU A 781 -34.48 -10.32 -40.50
C LEU A 781 -35.44 -9.21 -40.97
N ASP A 782 -34.92 -8.09 -41.47
CA ASP A 782 -35.70 -7.00 -42.07
C ASP A 782 -36.63 -7.48 -43.20
N VAL A 783 -36.16 -8.40 -44.05
CA VAL A 783 -36.95 -9.00 -45.13
C VAL A 783 -38.00 -9.95 -44.58
N ARG A 784 -37.70 -10.73 -43.53
CA ARG A 784 -38.67 -11.61 -42.85
C ARG A 784 -39.76 -10.81 -42.14
N TRP A 785 -39.42 -9.74 -41.42
CA TRP A 785 -40.41 -8.82 -40.82
C TRP A 785 -41.34 -8.23 -41.86
N LYS A 786 -40.80 -7.67 -42.95
CA LYS A 786 -41.59 -7.15 -44.09
C LYS A 786 -42.40 -8.22 -44.84
N GLN A 787 -42.17 -9.50 -44.58
CA GLN A 787 -42.97 -10.62 -45.05
C GLN A 787 -44.08 -10.98 -44.03
N ILE A 788 -43.78 -10.96 -42.74
CA ILE A 788 -44.75 -11.11 -41.64
C ILE A 788 -45.79 -9.99 -41.69
N ASP A 789 -45.39 -8.72 -41.86
CA ASP A 789 -46.29 -7.57 -42.02
C ASP A 789 -47.33 -7.78 -43.14
N LYS A 790 -46.90 -8.40 -44.25
CA LYS A 790 -47.75 -8.72 -45.41
C LYS A 790 -48.70 -9.88 -45.12
N PHE A 791 -48.25 -10.89 -44.38
CA PHE A 791 -49.13 -11.97 -43.94
C PHE A 791 -50.14 -11.47 -42.90
N GLU A 792 -49.73 -10.68 -41.90
CA GLU A 792 -50.63 -10.07 -40.92
C GLU A 792 -51.69 -9.19 -41.56
N SER A 793 -51.30 -8.29 -42.47
CA SER A 793 -52.26 -7.42 -43.17
C SER A 793 -53.22 -8.23 -44.06
N SER A 794 -52.75 -9.31 -44.69
CA SER A 794 -53.61 -10.26 -45.40
C SER A 794 -54.59 -10.97 -44.47
N VAL A 795 -54.13 -11.49 -43.33
CA VAL A 795 -54.96 -12.16 -42.32
C VAL A 795 -55.99 -11.21 -41.70
N LYS A 796 -55.61 -9.96 -41.42
CA LYS A 796 -56.51 -8.90 -40.95
C LYS A 796 -57.59 -8.61 -41.99
N ALA A 797 -57.24 -8.48 -43.28
CA ALA A 797 -58.22 -8.33 -44.36
C ALA A 797 -59.17 -9.53 -44.51
N TYR A 798 -58.67 -10.78 -44.38
CA TYR A 798 -59.53 -11.96 -44.34
C TYR A 798 -60.45 -11.99 -43.10
N GLY A 799 -59.97 -11.53 -41.95
CA GLY A 799 -60.77 -11.36 -40.72
C GLY A 799 -61.89 -10.34 -40.89
N GLU A 800 -61.59 -9.18 -41.47
CA GLU A 800 -62.59 -8.14 -41.79
C GLU A 800 -63.62 -8.61 -42.82
N ALA A 801 -63.18 -9.36 -43.84
CA ALA A 801 -64.08 -10.00 -44.80
C ALA A 801 -65.01 -11.01 -44.11
N LYS A 802 -64.47 -11.91 -43.27
CA LYS A 802 -65.24 -12.91 -42.48
C LYS A 802 -66.22 -12.24 -41.52
N ALA A 803 -65.82 -11.15 -40.85
CA ALA A 803 -66.70 -10.35 -40.00
C ALA A 803 -67.82 -9.68 -40.80
N THR A 804 -67.51 -9.15 -41.99
CA THR A 804 -68.49 -8.53 -42.89
C THR A 804 -69.49 -9.55 -43.44
N TRP A 805 -69.04 -10.77 -43.78
CA TRP A 805 -69.93 -11.88 -44.15
C TRP A 805 -70.82 -12.30 -42.97
N ARG A 806 -70.29 -12.42 -41.75
CA ARG A 806 -71.11 -12.69 -40.54
C ARG A 806 -72.18 -11.62 -40.33
N ARG A 807 -71.85 -10.32 -40.41
CA ARG A 807 -72.85 -9.23 -40.30
C ARG A 807 -73.95 -9.34 -41.36
N LYS A 808 -73.59 -9.65 -42.61
CA LYS A 808 -74.56 -9.88 -43.70
C LYS A 808 -75.44 -11.11 -43.44
N PHE A 809 -74.86 -12.19 -42.92
CA PHE A 809 -75.58 -13.42 -42.58
C PHE A 809 -76.59 -13.16 -41.46
N THR A 810 -76.17 -12.60 -40.33
CA THR A 810 -77.08 -12.29 -39.20
C THR A 810 -78.13 -11.24 -39.55
N ALA A 811 -77.84 -10.30 -40.45
CA ALA A 811 -78.87 -9.42 -41.01
C ALA A 811 -79.93 -10.20 -41.82
N LYS A 812 -79.52 -11.21 -42.60
CA LYS A 812 -80.44 -12.10 -43.33
C LYS A 812 -81.18 -13.09 -42.42
N GLU A 813 -80.55 -13.56 -41.33
CA GLU A 813 -81.25 -14.31 -40.28
C GLU A 813 -82.34 -13.44 -39.64
N GLY A 814 -82.04 -12.19 -39.28
CA GLY A 814 -83.01 -11.24 -38.75
C GLY A 814 -84.14 -10.88 -39.74
N GLU A 815 -83.84 -10.76 -41.03
CA GLU A 815 -84.88 -10.63 -42.07
C GLU A 815 -85.77 -11.88 -42.14
N ILE A 816 -85.18 -13.09 -42.08
CA ILE A 816 -85.91 -14.36 -42.09
C ILE A 816 -86.75 -14.52 -40.80
N GLU A 817 -86.24 -14.11 -39.65
CA GLU A 817 -86.99 -14.11 -38.39
C GLU A 817 -88.12 -13.09 -38.40
N GLY A 818 -87.92 -11.89 -38.97
CA GLY A 818 -88.98 -10.92 -39.20
C GLY A 818 -90.08 -11.46 -40.13
N LEU A 819 -89.70 -12.17 -41.20
CA LEU A 819 -90.64 -12.84 -42.11
C LEU A 819 -91.37 -14.03 -41.43
N LYS A 820 -90.69 -14.80 -40.57
CA LYS A 820 -91.32 -15.84 -39.75
C LYS A 820 -92.29 -15.24 -38.72
N ALA A 821 -91.90 -14.16 -38.04
CA ALA A 821 -92.69 -13.50 -37.01
C ALA A 821 -93.95 -12.86 -37.61
N THR A 822 -93.84 -12.16 -38.74
CA THR A 822 -95.00 -11.61 -39.45
C THR A 822 -95.92 -12.69 -40.02
N ASN A 823 -95.38 -13.81 -40.51
CA ASN A 823 -96.19 -14.96 -40.93
C ASN A 823 -96.91 -15.65 -39.74
N ALA A 824 -96.22 -15.80 -38.60
CA ALA A 824 -96.80 -16.28 -37.36
C ALA A 824 -97.85 -15.31 -36.79
N GLU A 825 -97.65 -14.00 -36.92
CA GLU A 825 -98.63 -12.98 -36.53
C GLU A 825 -99.86 -13.03 -37.43
N LEU A 826 -99.70 -13.08 -38.77
CA LEU A 826 -100.81 -13.25 -39.70
C LEU A 826 -101.59 -14.54 -39.43
N THR A 827 -100.90 -15.63 -39.08
CA THR A 827 -101.50 -16.90 -38.65
C THR A 827 -102.25 -16.73 -37.32
N SER A 828 -101.68 -16.00 -36.36
CA SER A 828 -102.31 -15.69 -35.07
C SER A 828 -103.53 -14.78 -35.21
N GLN A 829 -103.48 -13.80 -36.12
CA GLN A 829 -104.61 -12.93 -36.47
C GLN A 829 -105.74 -13.74 -37.13
N LEU A 830 -105.42 -14.70 -38.01
CA LEU A 830 -106.38 -15.68 -38.56
C LEU A 830 -107.02 -16.60 -37.51
N VAL A 831 -106.34 -16.86 -36.39
CA VAL A 831 -106.86 -17.65 -35.27
C VAL A 831 -107.66 -16.78 -34.29
N THR A 832 -107.21 -15.57 -33.99
CA THR A 832 -107.86 -14.66 -33.02
C THR A 832 -109.06 -13.92 -33.61
N SER A 833 -109.13 -13.72 -34.93
CA SER A 833 -110.36 -13.31 -35.62
C SER A 833 -111.50 -14.34 -35.52
N ARG A 834 -111.25 -15.53 -34.96
CA ARG A 834 -112.24 -16.61 -34.73
C ARG A 834 -112.77 -16.70 -33.28
N ARG A 835 -112.84 -15.61 -32.49
CA ARG A 835 -113.83 -15.46 -31.38
C ARG A 835 -113.91 -14.04 -30.79
N PRO A 836 -115.09 -13.56 -30.33
CA PRO A 836 -115.26 -12.20 -29.83
C PRO A 836 -114.99 -12.01 -28.32
N THR A 837 -114.05 -11.11 -28.01
CA THR A 837 -114.08 -10.05 -26.96
C THR A 837 -114.88 -10.23 -25.66
N GLN A 838 -114.22 -10.04 -24.51
CA GLN A 838 -114.34 -8.85 -23.62
C GLN A 838 -113.44 -9.00 -22.36
N GLY A 839 -112.84 -7.92 -21.83
CA GLY A 839 -112.05 -8.01 -20.59
C GLY A 839 -111.29 -6.76 -20.06
N ASP A 840 -111.10 -5.70 -20.84
CA ASP A 840 -110.17 -4.61 -20.47
C ASP A 840 -110.64 -3.74 -19.28
N SER A 841 -109.91 -3.80 -18.14
CA SER A 841 -110.01 -2.74 -17.12
C SER A 841 -108.89 -2.71 -16.05
N GLN A 842 -108.34 -3.86 -15.64
CA GLN A 842 -107.46 -3.92 -14.46
C GLN A 842 -105.96 -3.75 -14.75
N GLU A 843 -105.47 -4.15 -15.91
CA GLU A 843 -104.03 -4.13 -16.23
C GLU A 843 -103.44 -2.71 -16.38
N THR A 844 -104.25 -1.76 -16.86
CA THR A 844 -103.81 -0.38 -17.10
C THR A 844 -103.29 0.33 -15.85
N LYS A 845 -103.82 -0.02 -14.67
CA LYS A 845 -103.41 0.55 -13.37
C LYS A 845 -102.12 -0.06 -12.81
N THR A 846 -101.86 -1.34 -13.06
CA THR A 846 -100.64 -2.02 -12.57
C THR A 846 -99.43 -1.67 -13.43
N LEU A 847 -99.61 -1.51 -14.74
CA LEU A 847 -98.56 -1.07 -15.67
C LEU A 847 -98.09 0.36 -15.36
N LEU A 848 -99.01 1.31 -15.14
CA LEU A 848 -98.68 2.71 -14.81
C LEU A 848 -97.85 2.82 -13.52
N SER A 849 -98.16 2.01 -12.50
CA SER A 849 -97.42 1.94 -11.23
C SER A 849 -95.96 1.45 -11.42
N ARG A 850 -95.73 0.50 -12.34
CA ARG A 850 -94.38 0.03 -12.68
C ARG A 850 -93.58 1.08 -13.45
N ALA A 851 -94.20 1.76 -14.41
CA ALA A 851 -93.53 2.81 -15.20
C ALA A 851 -92.95 3.93 -14.32
N VAL A 852 -93.76 4.52 -13.44
CA VAL A 852 -93.35 5.63 -12.55
C VAL A 852 -92.22 5.22 -11.59
N ASN A 853 -92.14 3.93 -11.19
CA ASN A 853 -91.05 3.44 -10.34
C ASN A 853 -89.75 3.14 -11.12
N ALA A 854 -89.84 2.78 -12.40
CA ALA A 854 -88.66 2.65 -13.27
C ALA A 854 -88.06 4.02 -13.59
N GLU A 855 -88.91 4.99 -13.94
CA GLU A 855 -88.53 6.37 -14.26
C GLU A 855 -87.77 7.07 -13.11
N LYS A 856 -88.25 6.91 -11.87
CA LYS A 856 -87.55 7.41 -10.68
C LYS A 856 -86.17 6.77 -10.46
N ARG A 857 -85.98 5.50 -10.83
CA ARG A 857 -84.66 4.83 -10.73
C ARG A 857 -83.71 5.32 -11.81
N LEU A 858 -84.20 5.56 -13.03
CA LEU A 858 -83.42 6.12 -14.14
C LEU A 858 -82.79 7.46 -13.74
N VAL A 859 -83.59 8.39 -13.21
CA VAL A 859 -83.12 9.72 -12.78
C VAL A 859 -82.04 9.65 -11.70
N VAL A 860 -82.15 8.72 -10.74
CA VAL A 860 -81.12 8.54 -9.70
C VAL A 860 -79.79 8.04 -10.29
N VAL A 861 -79.83 7.07 -11.19
CA VAL A 861 -78.63 6.55 -11.86
C VAL A 861 -78.00 7.62 -12.76
N GLN A 862 -78.81 8.38 -13.50
CA GLN A 862 -78.35 9.43 -14.40
C GLN A 862 -77.65 10.58 -13.64
N ASN A 863 -78.17 10.95 -12.46
CA ASN A 863 -77.52 11.93 -11.58
C ASN A 863 -76.21 11.38 -10.97
N GLN A 864 -76.12 10.07 -10.68
CA GLN A 864 -74.88 9.45 -10.20
C GLN A 864 -73.81 9.37 -11.29
N LEU A 865 -74.21 9.13 -12.54
CA LEU A 865 -73.31 9.16 -13.70
C LEU A 865 -72.73 10.56 -13.90
N LEU A 866 -73.57 11.60 -13.95
CA LEU A 866 -73.14 13.00 -14.09
C LEU A 866 -72.12 13.40 -13.01
N LEU A 867 -72.37 13.04 -11.74
CA LEU A 867 -71.47 13.28 -10.61
C LEU A 867 -70.16 12.48 -10.65
N SER A 868 -70.06 11.43 -11.48
CA SER A 868 -68.81 10.71 -11.75
C SER A 868 -68.03 11.34 -12.92
N GLU A 869 -68.73 11.76 -13.97
CA GLU A 869 -68.18 12.46 -15.13
C GLU A 869 -67.57 13.82 -14.72
N GLU A 870 -68.26 14.59 -13.87
CA GLU A 870 -67.71 15.83 -13.29
C GLU A 870 -66.44 15.59 -12.48
N LYS A 871 -66.35 14.49 -11.72
CA LYS A 871 -65.15 14.14 -10.94
C LYS A 871 -63.98 13.76 -11.85
N ILE A 872 -64.22 12.96 -12.89
CA ILE A 872 -63.20 12.58 -13.88
C ILE A 872 -62.71 13.83 -14.62
N SER A 873 -63.62 14.72 -15.05
CA SER A 873 -63.28 16.01 -15.67
C SER A 873 -62.38 16.88 -14.77
N ASN A 874 -62.75 17.03 -13.50
CA ASN A 874 -61.96 17.77 -12.51
C ASN A 874 -60.58 17.15 -12.22
N ILE A 875 -60.44 15.82 -12.29
CA ILE A 875 -59.14 15.15 -12.15
C ILE A 875 -58.29 15.41 -13.39
N ASN A 876 -58.82 15.19 -14.59
CA ASN A 876 -58.10 15.41 -15.85
C ASN A 876 -57.62 16.85 -16.00
N GLN A 877 -58.44 17.84 -15.62
CA GLN A 877 -58.05 19.25 -15.61
C GLN A 877 -56.89 19.51 -14.64
N LYS A 878 -56.91 18.93 -13.44
CA LYS A 878 -55.80 19.05 -12.47
C LYS A 878 -54.51 18.45 -13.02
N THR A 879 -54.55 17.25 -13.59
CA THR A 879 -53.41 16.59 -14.24
C THR A 879 -52.82 17.48 -15.34
N THR A 880 -53.66 17.96 -16.27
CA THR A 880 -53.23 18.87 -17.35
C THR A 880 -52.52 20.13 -16.83
N THR A 881 -53.02 20.73 -15.74
CA THR A 881 -52.36 21.91 -15.13
C THR A 881 -51.10 21.58 -14.32
N ALA A 882 -50.86 20.31 -13.98
CA ALA A 882 -49.60 19.85 -13.40
C ALA A 882 -48.58 19.60 -14.52
N ASP A 883 -48.98 18.93 -15.60
CA ASP A 883 -48.13 18.62 -16.76
C ASP A 883 -47.58 19.90 -17.41
N GLN A 884 -48.44 20.91 -17.63
CA GLN A 884 -48.02 22.22 -18.13
C GLN A 884 -46.98 22.92 -17.24
N LYS A 885 -47.03 22.72 -15.90
CA LYS A 885 -46.04 23.27 -14.96
C LYS A 885 -44.74 22.47 -14.95
N TRP A 886 -44.80 21.17 -15.23
CA TRP A 886 -43.62 20.34 -15.44
C TRP A 886 -42.92 20.69 -16.74
N GLU A 887 -43.66 20.77 -17.85
CA GLU A 887 -43.14 21.13 -19.18
C GLU A 887 -42.47 22.52 -19.17
N ALA A 888 -43.07 23.50 -18.49
CA ALA A 888 -42.48 24.83 -18.31
C ALA A 888 -41.13 24.78 -17.54
N ARG A 889 -41.04 23.98 -16.47
CA ARG A 889 -39.79 23.78 -15.70
C ARG A 889 -38.72 23.07 -16.51
N VAL A 890 -39.09 22.04 -17.28
CA VAL A 890 -38.15 21.32 -18.17
C VAL A 890 -37.54 22.31 -19.18
N LYS A 891 -38.36 23.12 -19.83
CA LYS A 891 -37.88 24.17 -20.76
C LYS A 891 -37.01 25.23 -20.09
N GLU A 892 -37.27 25.56 -18.81
CA GLU A 892 -36.40 26.44 -18.03
C GLU A 892 -35.03 25.79 -17.74
N TYR A 893 -34.99 24.49 -17.40
CA TYR A 893 -33.73 23.78 -17.19
C TYR A 893 -32.95 23.58 -18.49
N GLU A 894 -33.61 23.25 -19.61
CA GLU A 894 -32.98 23.14 -20.94
C GLU A 894 -32.33 24.47 -21.37
N THR A 895 -33.03 25.59 -21.20
CA THR A 895 -32.50 26.91 -21.55
C THR A 895 -31.36 27.35 -20.63
N ARG A 896 -31.44 27.07 -19.33
CA ARG A 896 -30.33 27.28 -18.37
C ARG A 896 -29.09 26.43 -18.73
N LEU A 897 -29.29 25.14 -19.06
CA LEU A 897 -28.22 24.23 -19.45
C LEU A 897 -27.51 24.70 -20.73
N LYS A 898 -28.28 25.05 -21.76
CA LYS A 898 -27.76 25.57 -23.03
C LYS A 898 -26.97 26.88 -22.85
N ALA A 899 -27.46 27.81 -22.01
CA ALA A 899 -26.73 29.03 -21.68
C ALA A 899 -25.40 28.74 -20.96
N GLY A 900 -25.37 27.71 -20.09
CA GLY A 900 -24.16 27.20 -19.45
C GLY A 900 -23.15 26.63 -20.45
N GLU A 901 -23.61 25.78 -21.38
CA GLU A 901 -22.76 25.26 -22.46
C GLU A 901 -22.16 26.38 -23.33
N GLU A 902 -22.94 27.39 -23.70
CA GLU A 902 -22.46 28.50 -24.52
C GLU A 902 -21.44 29.36 -23.77
N LYS A 903 -21.61 29.54 -22.45
CA LYS A 903 -20.61 30.20 -21.58
C LYS A 903 -19.31 29.40 -21.55
N TYR A 904 -19.38 28.08 -21.33
CA TYR A 904 -18.22 27.19 -21.34
C TYR A 904 -17.52 27.15 -22.71
N LYS A 905 -18.26 27.13 -23.82
CA LYS A 905 -17.72 27.19 -25.18
C LYS A 905 -16.96 28.51 -25.42
N ARG A 906 -17.49 29.66 -24.95
CA ARG A 906 -16.83 30.96 -25.01
C ARG A 906 -15.57 31.02 -24.14
N GLU A 907 -15.63 30.52 -22.90
CA GLU A 907 -14.47 30.47 -21.99
C GLU A 907 -13.35 29.57 -22.51
N ARG A 908 -13.70 28.39 -23.05
CA ARG A 908 -12.74 27.46 -23.69
C ARG A 908 -12.11 28.06 -24.95
N GLN A 909 -12.83 28.88 -25.71
CA GLN A 909 -12.28 29.57 -26.87
C GLN A 909 -11.32 30.71 -26.46
N GLY A 910 -11.72 31.58 -25.52
CA GLY A 910 -10.84 32.63 -25.00
C GLY A 910 -9.61 32.12 -24.23
N ALA A 911 -9.66 30.87 -23.73
CA ALA A 911 -8.49 30.17 -23.20
C ALA A 911 -7.52 29.73 -24.31
N LYS A 912 -8.02 29.16 -25.43
CA LYS A 912 -7.18 28.82 -26.60
C LYS A 912 -6.51 30.06 -27.20
N GLU A 913 -7.24 31.17 -27.28
CA GLU A 913 -6.72 32.43 -27.82
C GLU A 913 -5.58 32.98 -26.97
N ARG A 914 -5.71 32.94 -25.63
CA ARG A 914 -4.59 33.27 -24.71
C ARG A 914 -3.40 32.31 -24.82
N VAL A 915 -3.62 31.00 -24.99
CA VAL A 915 -2.52 30.05 -25.22
C VAL A 915 -1.79 30.37 -26.52
N LEU A 916 -2.53 30.64 -27.60
CA LEU A 916 -1.94 31.00 -28.90
C LEU A 916 -1.22 32.36 -28.85
N GLU A 917 -1.70 33.32 -28.06
CA GLU A 917 -1.00 34.58 -27.81
C GLU A 917 0.33 34.34 -27.07
N LEU A 918 0.31 33.55 -25.99
CA LEU A 918 1.52 33.19 -25.23
C LEU A 918 2.54 32.40 -26.07
N GLU A 919 2.09 31.47 -26.92
CA GLU A 919 2.96 30.78 -27.88
C GLU A 919 3.63 31.75 -28.86
N ASN A 920 2.90 32.76 -29.36
CA ASN A 920 3.47 33.76 -30.25
C ASN A 920 4.45 34.70 -29.52
N GLN A 921 4.17 35.04 -28.25
CA GLN A 921 5.10 35.78 -27.39
C GLN A 921 6.38 34.97 -27.12
N MET A 922 6.28 33.68 -26.79
CA MET A 922 7.44 32.77 -26.67
C MET A 922 8.27 32.74 -27.95
N ARG A 923 7.66 32.49 -29.12
CA ARG A 923 8.37 32.46 -30.41
C ARG A 923 9.02 33.80 -30.78
N SER A 924 8.50 34.91 -30.27
CA SER A 924 9.13 36.23 -30.40
C SER A 924 10.37 36.36 -29.49
N LEU A 925 10.26 35.94 -28.23
CA LEU A 925 11.37 35.94 -27.26
C LEU A 925 12.49 34.97 -27.65
N GLU A 926 12.16 33.79 -28.18
CA GLU A 926 13.11 32.82 -28.75
C GLU A 926 13.94 33.45 -29.88
N ARG A 927 13.29 34.14 -30.83
CA ARG A 927 13.97 34.86 -31.92
C ARG A 927 14.84 36.02 -31.39
N GLN A 928 14.39 36.73 -30.36
CA GLN A 928 15.20 37.78 -29.72
C GLN A 928 16.43 37.19 -29.02
N ASN A 929 16.29 36.03 -28.36
CA ASN A 929 17.39 35.31 -27.72
C ASN A 929 18.38 34.77 -28.77
N GLU A 930 17.92 34.16 -29.87
CA GLU A 930 18.78 33.80 -31.00
C GLU A 930 19.57 35.00 -31.55
N LEU A 931 18.93 36.15 -31.71
CA LEU A 931 19.58 37.37 -32.19
C LEU A 931 20.58 37.93 -31.16
N ALA A 932 20.30 37.80 -29.86
CA ALA A 932 21.23 38.16 -28.79
C ALA A 932 22.44 37.21 -28.76
N GLN A 933 22.24 35.90 -28.90
CA GLN A 933 23.31 34.91 -28.99
C GLN A 933 24.19 35.12 -30.23
N LYS A 934 23.59 35.40 -31.40
CA LYS A 934 24.31 35.75 -32.62
C LYS A 934 25.13 37.03 -32.46
N ARG A 935 24.63 38.03 -31.72
CA ARG A 935 25.38 39.23 -31.34
C ARG A 935 26.51 38.94 -30.35
N SER A 936 26.29 38.09 -29.34
CA SER A 936 27.35 37.65 -28.42
C SER A 936 28.46 36.99 -29.21
N ALA A 937 28.15 35.96 -30.00
CA ALA A 937 29.14 35.27 -30.83
C ALA A 937 29.90 36.22 -31.76
N GLN A 938 29.26 37.25 -32.32
CA GLN A 938 29.94 38.30 -33.10
C GLN A 938 30.89 39.16 -32.23
N LEU A 939 30.49 39.54 -31.02
CA LEU A 939 31.35 40.25 -30.06
C LEU A 939 32.51 39.39 -29.57
N ASP A 940 32.27 38.09 -29.32
CA ASP A 940 33.28 37.12 -28.91
C ASP A 940 34.34 36.93 -30.01
N ASN A 941 33.92 36.78 -31.27
CA ASN A 941 34.84 36.77 -32.43
C ASN A 941 35.65 38.08 -32.55
N VAL A 942 35.06 39.24 -32.27
CA VAL A 942 35.76 40.54 -32.26
C VAL A 942 36.73 40.65 -31.06
N ALA A 943 36.38 40.06 -29.91
CA ALA A 943 37.25 40.00 -28.74
C ALA A 943 38.46 39.09 -28.97
N GLU A 944 38.29 37.95 -29.65
CA GLU A 944 39.41 37.10 -30.08
C GLU A 944 40.29 37.78 -31.14
N ALA A 945 39.70 38.46 -32.12
CA ALA A 945 40.45 39.27 -33.08
C ALA A 945 41.31 40.36 -32.40
N ASN A 946 40.78 41.03 -31.38
CA ASN A 946 41.55 42.01 -30.60
C ASN A 946 42.64 41.37 -29.72
N LYS A 947 42.41 40.18 -29.13
CA LYS A 947 43.46 39.42 -28.40
C LYS A 947 44.65 39.07 -29.29
N GLY A 948 44.47 38.94 -30.61
CA GLY A 948 45.55 38.72 -31.57
C GLY A 948 46.52 39.90 -31.75
N SER A 949 46.23 41.08 -31.22
CA SER A 949 47.02 42.31 -31.47
C SER A 949 48.13 42.59 -30.44
N SER A 950 48.07 42.02 -29.23
CA SER A 950 49.01 42.32 -28.14
C SER A 950 50.35 41.58 -28.27
N ARG A 951 51.18 41.98 -29.24
CA ARG A 951 52.62 41.65 -29.22
C ARG A 951 53.34 42.49 -28.15
N PRO A 952 54.29 41.92 -27.40
CA PRO A 952 55.00 42.64 -26.33
C PRO A 952 56.03 43.64 -26.87
N ARG A 953 56.35 44.61 -26.03
CA ARG A 953 57.56 45.45 -26.07
C ARG A 953 58.07 45.65 -24.65
#